data_AF-A0A368JPW7-F1
#
_entry.id   AF-A0A368JPW7-F1
#
_cell.length_a   1.000
_cell.length_b   1.000
_cell.length_c   1.000
_cell.angle_alpha   90.00
_cell.angle_beta   90.00
_cell.angle_gamma   90.00
#
_symmetry.space_group_name_H-M   'P 1'
#
loop_
_entity.id
_entity.type
_entity.pdbx_description
1 polymer ?
#
loop_
_entity_poly.entity_id
_entity_poly.type
_entity_poly.pdbx_seq_one_letter_code
_entity_poly.pdbx_strand_id
1 'polypeptide(L)'
;MKLHHCLILTALGGLLLTEPAAAQSSSPVLATDSLHFKGMTWRNIGPNRGGRSLGSSGSSSRKQEYYFGAVGGGLWKTVDGGNTWAPVTDGQLQSSSVGAVAVSETNPDVVYIGTGETQFRGNIMQGDGVYKTTDAGKTWKNIGLKNTQAIARVRVHPTDPNTVYVAALGHPYGPNEERGVFRTTDGGTTWKKVLYKGDKAGAADLIIDPTNPKVIYASIWQVYRTPYKMWGGGGACGLFKSTDGGDTWTELTNKPGMPKGPVGKIGVTVSPVDPNRVWAIVEANDGGVYRSDDAGMTWKYVNSERKLRQRAFYYSRIYADPKDKDGVYCLNVGFFKSSDGGVKFDKTITVPHGDNHDLWIDPTDPMRMVSSNDGGGTVSVNGGKTWTDENFPTAQLYHITVTNDFPYHVAGAQQDNSTVAVASEGWNHMQARSNSLKKSERYYDVGGGESGYIAQDPKNPDIFYAGSQGALLTRYNRATGQTRDVQVYPRFFSGEPSSALPERWQWTYPIVFSPVDPNRLYVCSQHVWMSTNEGQSWQKISPDLTLADTASLGKSGGVITMDMNGPEIYATVFALAPSFHDVNTIWAGSDDGLVHITRDHGKTWQNITPKDLPKHTRISIIDASRHKPGTAYIAAKRYQMDDRAPYLWKTDDYGKTWKKIVTGIGAGHYAHTVREDMTKPGLLYAGTEHGVYVSFNDGDNWQPMQLGLPDTQISDLIVTEKDLVIGTHGRSMYVLDDVAPIREFSPEVAKADVHFFKPYSAVRRVQNAVFQYYLAKPSDKVKIEILDSKGNLVRSFESVDAPAAGEKAPAAEMEEDNPRAPRVKPPTKNAGLNRFEWDMRYPGATEFKGMIVWSARPTMGPLAPSGKYQIRLTTAGKTLTQPFEIKLDPRLKGVTDADVQEQFQLAIKLRDQTSKANDAVVQIRDLKEKLGKTNSPANKKIIEQLSIVEENLYQIRNQSGQDPLNFPIKLNNRLASLWRSVETGDAKPTDGSYKVYEELSAELNQHLGELESILKTKTIKSL
;
A
#
# COMPACT_ATOMS: atom_id res chain seq x y z
N MET A 1 -69.21 2.65 47.42
CA MET A 1 -70.05 3.46 48.33
C MET A 1 -69.43 4.86 48.44
N LYS A 2 -70.26 5.92 48.40
CA LYS A 2 -70.02 7.38 48.62
C LYS A 2 -68.57 7.87 48.87
N LEU A 3 -68.01 8.86 48.14
CA LEU A 3 -68.38 10.29 47.99
C LEU A 3 -68.38 11.05 49.33
N HIS A 4 -67.79 12.24 49.50
CA HIS A 4 -67.08 13.18 48.59
C HIS A 4 -65.85 13.80 49.31
N HIS A 5 -64.98 14.64 48.72
CA HIS A 5 -65.14 16.10 48.48
C HIS A 5 -63.86 16.69 47.83
N CYS A 6 -63.81 17.86 47.17
CA CYS A 6 -64.80 18.64 46.41
C CYS A 6 -64.11 19.76 45.60
N LEU A 7 -64.63 20.01 44.38
CA LEU A 7 -64.66 21.26 43.56
C LEU A 7 -63.37 22.07 43.27
N ILE A 8 -63.02 22.40 42.00
CA ILE A 8 -63.62 23.34 40.99
C ILE A 8 -63.30 24.82 41.30
N LEU A 9 -62.91 25.73 40.39
CA LEU A 9 -62.83 25.83 38.90
C LEU A 9 -61.44 26.47 38.53
N THR A 10 -60.97 26.98 37.36
CA THR A 10 -61.32 27.30 35.93
C THR A 10 -59.94 27.49 35.21
N ALA A 11 -59.67 27.55 33.88
CA ALA A 11 -60.35 27.33 32.59
C ALA A 11 -59.26 27.29 31.45
N LEU A 12 -59.70 27.35 30.18
CA LEU A 12 -58.95 27.57 28.91
C LEU A 12 -58.01 26.45 28.41
N GLY A 13 -58.62 25.54 27.63
CA GLY A 13 -57.90 24.72 26.65
C GLY A 13 -57.93 25.36 25.25
N GLY A 14 -56.79 25.38 24.58
CA GLY A 14 -56.70 25.52 23.11
C GLY A 14 -56.30 24.18 22.51
N LEU A 15 -57.02 23.73 21.48
CA LEU A 15 -56.66 22.49 20.77
C LEU A 15 -55.36 22.70 19.99
N LEU A 16 -54.37 21.83 20.24
CA LEU A 16 -53.29 21.56 19.30
C LEU A 16 -53.46 20.16 18.75
N LEU A 17 -53.66 20.06 17.43
CA LEU A 17 -53.66 18.81 16.70
C LEU A 17 -52.24 18.25 16.69
N THR A 18 -52.03 17.08 17.31
CA THR A 18 -50.78 16.32 17.21
C THR A 18 -50.78 15.52 15.92
N GLU A 19 -49.87 15.83 15.00
CA GLU A 19 -49.58 14.93 13.87
C GLU A 19 -48.97 13.61 14.39
N PRO A 20 -49.30 12.45 13.79
CA PRO A 20 -48.68 11.19 14.17
C PRO A 20 -47.20 11.17 13.76
N ALA A 21 -46.33 10.80 14.68
CA ALA A 21 -44.91 10.64 14.40
C ALA A 21 -44.69 9.64 13.25
N ALA A 22 -44.11 10.10 12.15
CA ALA A 22 -43.75 9.25 11.03
C ALA A 22 -42.74 8.19 11.48
N ALA A 23 -43.10 6.91 11.37
CA ALA A 23 -42.18 5.82 11.62
C ALA A 23 -41.01 5.92 10.62
N GLN A 24 -39.78 6.05 11.13
CA GLN A 24 -38.59 5.99 10.29
C GLN A 24 -38.52 4.62 9.63
N SER A 25 -38.75 4.58 8.32
CA SER A 25 -38.47 3.41 7.51
C SER A 25 -36.95 3.17 7.53
N SER A 26 -36.53 2.00 8.02
CA SER A 26 -35.15 1.57 7.93
C SER A 26 -34.79 1.36 6.46
N SER A 27 -34.03 2.28 5.86
CA SER A 27 -33.50 2.13 4.50
C SER A 27 -32.76 0.78 4.36
N PRO A 28 -33.00 0.02 3.27
CA PRO A 28 -32.36 -1.27 3.10
C PRO A 28 -30.84 -1.14 3.02
N VAL A 29 -30.13 -1.95 3.78
CA VAL A 29 -28.66 -1.97 3.83
C VAL A 29 -28.11 -2.56 2.52
N LEU A 30 -27.47 -1.73 1.69
CA LEU A 30 -26.98 -2.09 0.35
C LEU A 30 -25.54 -2.64 0.42
N ALA A 31 -25.31 -3.95 0.20
CA ALA A 31 -24.03 -4.63 0.47
C ALA A 31 -22.86 -4.32 -0.52
N THR A 32 -21.64 -4.24 0.01
CA THR A 32 -20.37 -4.08 -0.74
C THR A 32 -19.88 -5.32 -1.48
N ASP A 33 -20.15 -6.52 -0.96
CA ASP A 33 -19.87 -7.78 -1.67
C ASP A 33 -20.86 -8.03 -2.82
N SER A 34 -21.71 -7.06 -3.15
CA SER A 34 -22.61 -7.14 -4.30
C SER A 34 -21.86 -7.05 -5.64
N LEU A 35 -22.51 -7.57 -6.68
CA LEU A 35 -22.00 -7.56 -8.06
C LEU A 35 -21.63 -6.14 -8.56
N HIS A 36 -22.16 -5.08 -7.95
CA HIS A 36 -21.92 -3.68 -8.33
C HIS A 36 -20.49 -3.18 -8.12
N PHE A 37 -19.71 -3.81 -7.21
CA PHE A 37 -18.30 -3.45 -6.97
C PHE A 37 -17.34 -4.55 -7.39
N LYS A 38 -17.85 -5.75 -7.72
CA LYS A 38 -17.08 -6.86 -8.27
C LYS A 38 -16.54 -6.50 -9.66
N GLY A 39 -15.29 -6.05 -9.69
CA GLY A 39 -14.61 -5.51 -10.87
C GLY A 39 -13.65 -4.37 -10.51
N MET A 40 -13.86 -3.70 -9.37
CA MET A 40 -12.89 -2.76 -8.78
C MET A 40 -11.77 -3.54 -8.08
N THR A 41 -10.55 -3.00 -8.11
CA THR A 41 -9.37 -3.57 -7.42
C THR A 41 -8.44 -2.47 -6.93
N TRP A 42 -7.87 -2.64 -5.74
CA TRP A 42 -6.81 -1.74 -5.24
C TRP A 42 -5.51 -1.93 -6.00
N ARG A 43 -4.97 -0.83 -6.57
CA ARG A 43 -3.69 -0.80 -7.28
C ARG A 43 -2.59 -0.35 -6.33
N ASN A 44 -1.62 -1.23 -6.04
CA ASN A 44 -0.42 -0.85 -5.31
C ASN A 44 0.42 0.10 -6.18
N ILE A 45 0.80 1.27 -5.64
CA ILE A 45 1.61 2.28 -6.35
C ILE A 45 3.05 2.36 -5.81
N GLY A 46 3.43 1.41 -4.95
CA GLY A 46 4.71 1.39 -4.27
C GLY A 46 4.78 2.37 -3.09
N PRO A 47 6.00 2.79 -2.69
CA PRO A 47 7.29 2.40 -3.27
C PRO A 47 7.59 0.91 -3.08
N ASN A 48 8.42 0.34 -3.96
CA ASN A 48 9.12 -0.93 -3.72
C ASN A 48 10.35 -0.64 -2.83
N ARG A 49 10.07 -0.38 -1.56
CA ARG A 49 11.03 -0.04 -0.51
C ARG A 49 10.60 -0.81 0.73
N GLY A 50 11.47 -1.68 1.22
CA GLY A 50 11.14 -2.60 2.30
C GLY A 50 10.91 -1.90 3.65
N GLY A 51 10.21 -2.60 4.55
CA GLY A 51 9.98 -2.21 5.95
C GLY A 51 10.17 -3.40 6.90
N ARG A 52 9.86 -3.22 8.19
CA ARG A 52 10.30 -4.11 9.27
C ARG A 52 9.95 -5.60 9.04
N SER A 53 10.98 -6.45 9.14
CA SER A 53 10.88 -7.91 9.17
C SER A 53 11.44 -8.45 10.48
N LEU A 54 10.81 -9.49 11.04
CA LEU A 54 11.12 -10.00 12.39
C LEU A 54 11.44 -11.50 12.46
N GLY A 55 11.23 -12.21 11.35
CA GLY A 55 11.46 -13.65 11.24
C GLY A 55 11.95 -14.03 9.85
N SER A 56 12.98 -14.86 9.73
CA SER A 56 13.48 -15.38 8.46
C SER A 56 13.91 -16.85 8.54
N SER A 57 13.81 -17.55 7.42
CA SER A 57 14.17 -18.96 7.32
C SER A 57 14.53 -19.31 5.88
N GLY A 58 15.40 -20.30 5.68
CA GLY A 58 15.82 -20.78 4.37
C GLY A 58 15.72 -22.30 4.25
N SER A 59 15.83 -22.81 3.03
CA SER A 59 15.93 -24.26 2.79
C SER A 59 17.40 -24.68 2.61
N SER A 60 17.83 -25.71 3.34
CA SER A 60 19.12 -26.37 3.13
C SER A 60 19.15 -27.21 1.85
N SER A 61 18.02 -27.81 1.47
CA SER A 61 17.87 -28.65 0.28
C SER A 61 17.54 -27.88 -1.00
N ARG A 62 16.79 -26.77 -0.91
CA ARG A 62 16.48 -25.87 -2.04
C ARG A 62 17.29 -24.59 -1.96
N LYS A 63 18.49 -24.60 -2.56
CA LYS A 63 19.55 -23.61 -2.28
C LYS A 63 19.24 -22.14 -2.57
N GLN A 64 18.19 -21.86 -3.36
CA GLN A 64 17.76 -20.51 -3.73
C GLN A 64 16.46 -20.09 -3.04
N GLU A 65 15.89 -20.93 -2.16
CA GLU A 65 14.60 -20.71 -1.50
C GLU A 65 14.78 -20.16 -0.08
N TYR A 66 14.23 -18.96 0.15
CA TYR A 66 14.25 -18.25 1.43
C TYR A 66 12.92 -17.54 1.68
N TYR A 67 12.65 -17.26 2.95
CA TYR A 67 11.44 -16.62 3.44
C TYR A 67 11.77 -15.51 4.45
N PHE A 68 10.98 -14.43 4.45
CA PHE A 68 10.94 -13.46 5.54
C PHE A 68 9.50 -13.07 5.90
N GLY A 69 9.27 -12.82 7.18
CA GLY A 69 8.00 -12.40 7.76
C GLY A 69 7.96 -10.89 7.99
N ALA A 70 7.18 -10.20 7.16
CA ALA A 70 7.00 -8.75 7.25
C ALA A 70 6.00 -8.38 8.35
N VAL A 71 6.21 -7.23 8.99
CA VAL A 71 5.26 -6.64 9.93
C VAL A 71 4.15 -5.93 9.17
N GLY A 72 2.91 -6.40 9.36
CA GLY A 72 1.72 -5.95 8.61
C GLY A 72 1.76 -6.26 7.11
N GLY A 73 2.71 -7.10 6.68
CA GLY A 73 3.07 -7.29 5.28
C GLY A 73 2.99 -8.73 4.75
N GLY A 74 2.66 -9.70 5.60
CA GLY A 74 2.58 -11.13 5.27
C GLY A 74 3.93 -11.84 5.23
N LEU A 75 3.92 -13.10 4.77
CA LEU A 75 5.13 -13.86 4.47
C LEU A 75 5.53 -13.65 3.01
N TRP A 76 6.82 -13.38 2.80
CA TRP A 76 7.42 -13.22 1.48
C TRP A 76 8.38 -14.38 1.20
N LYS A 77 8.42 -14.81 -0.06
CA LYS A 77 9.25 -15.91 -0.55
C LYS A 77 10.08 -15.47 -1.75
N THR A 78 11.32 -15.95 -1.80
CA THR A 78 12.17 -15.95 -3.00
C THR A 78 12.49 -17.39 -3.40
N VAL A 79 12.75 -17.61 -4.69
CA VAL A 79 13.27 -18.89 -5.24
C VAL A 79 14.49 -18.69 -6.14
N ASP A 80 15.04 -17.48 -6.19
CA ASP A 80 16.17 -17.08 -7.05
C ASP A 80 17.36 -16.52 -6.25
N GLY A 81 17.40 -16.78 -4.94
CA GLY A 81 18.46 -16.31 -4.05
C GLY A 81 18.27 -14.88 -3.54
N GLY A 82 17.04 -14.35 -3.55
CA GLY A 82 16.70 -13.03 -3.02
C GLY A 82 16.76 -11.89 -4.04
N ASN A 83 16.85 -12.21 -5.34
CA ASN A 83 16.78 -11.20 -6.41
C ASN A 83 15.34 -10.76 -6.66
N THR A 84 14.37 -11.67 -6.53
CA THR A 84 12.93 -11.35 -6.54
C THR A 84 12.23 -11.98 -5.34
N TRP A 85 11.21 -11.26 -4.84
CA TRP A 85 10.39 -11.66 -3.71
C TRP A 85 8.91 -11.53 -4.07
N ALA A 86 8.10 -12.50 -3.68
CA ALA A 86 6.65 -12.50 -3.85
C ALA A 86 5.94 -12.77 -2.51
N PRO A 87 4.79 -12.12 -2.23
CA PRO A 87 3.97 -12.48 -1.08
C PRO A 87 3.32 -13.85 -1.32
N VAL A 88 3.34 -14.71 -0.31
CA VAL A 88 2.78 -16.07 -0.39
C VAL A 88 1.59 -16.30 0.55
N THR A 89 1.07 -15.23 1.15
CA THR A 89 0.01 -15.26 2.18
C THR A 89 -1.18 -14.32 1.89
N ASP A 90 -1.11 -13.52 0.84
CA ASP A 90 -2.15 -12.54 0.49
C ASP A 90 -3.50 -13.27 0.27
N GLY A 91 -4.54 -12.82 0.98
CA GLY A 91 -5.88 -13.41 0.97
C GLY A 91 -6.04 -14.71 1.79
N GLN A 92 -5.02 -15.18 2.51
CA GLN A 92 -5.04 -16.47 3.24
C GLN A 92 -4.88 -16.36 4.77
N LEU A 93 -4.45 -15.20 5.28
CA LEU A 93 -4.30 -14.94 6.72
C LEU A 93 -5.41 -14.02 7.24
N GLN A 94 -5.61 -14.04 8.57
CA GLN A 94 -6.47 -13.11 9.31
C GLN A 94 -5.66 -12.16 10.23
N SER A 95 -4.33 -12.17 10.08
CA SER A 95 -3.40 -11.14 10.53
C SER A 95 -2.16 -11.21 9.64
N SER A 96 -1.71 -10.08 9.10
CA SER A 96 -0.52 -10.00 8.23
C SER A 96 0.80 -9.71 8.93
N SER A 97 0.83 -9.56 10.25
CA SER A 97 2.12 -9.43 10.96
C SER A 97 2.72 -10.82 11.22
N VAL A 98 3.88 -11.12 10.62
CA VAL A 98 4.53 -12.44 10.73
C VAL A 98 5.86 -12.34 11.49
N GLY A 99 5.83 -12.60 12.80
CA GLY A 99 7.00 -12.45 13.69
C GLY A 99 7.95 -13.65 13.74
N ALA A 100 7.53 -14.83 13.25
CA ALA A 100 8.32 -16.05 13.30
C ALA A 100 8.09 -16.93 12.06
N VAL A 101 9.17 -17.52 11.53
CA VAL A 101 9.16 -18.40 10.36
C VAL A 101 10.03 -19.62 10.63
N ALA A 102 9.58 -20.81 10.24
CA ALA A 102 10.38 -22.04 10.31
C ALA A 102 10.06 -22.99 9.15
N VAL A 103 11.06 -23.23 8.28
CA VAL A 103 11.03 -24.27 7.24
C VAL A 103 11.49 -25.60 7.85
N SER A 104 10.85 -26.72 7.49
CA SER A 104 11.32 -28.04 7.90
C SER A 104 12.57 -28.47 7.09
N GLU A 105 13.59 -28.96 7.80
CA GLU A 105 14.84 -29.44 7.18
C GLU A 105 14.65 -30.72 6.35
N THR A 106 13.74 -31.61 6.77
CA THR A 106 13.43 -32.87 6.06
C THR A 106 12.45 -32.69 4.90
N ASN A 107 11.57 -31.69 4.95
CA ASN A 107 10.66 -31.39 3.86
C ASN A 107 10.40 -29.87 3.73
N PRO A 108 11.05 -29.16 2.80
CA PRO A 108 10.87 -27.71 2.63
C PRO A 108 9.49 -27.30 2.09
N ASP A 109 8.61 -28.23 1.70
CA ASP A 109 7.20 -27.90 1.44
C ASP A 109 6.42 -27.64 2.73
N VAL A 110 6.92 -28.12 3.88
CA VAL A 110 6.33 -27.86 5.21
C VAL A 110 6.99 -26.64 5.83
N VAL A 111 6.23 -25.55 5.92
CA VAL A 111 6.64 -24.30 6.58
C VAL A 111 5.59 -23.92 7.61
N TYR A 112 6.07 -23.47 8.77
CA TYR A 112 5.25 -22.93 9.86
C TYR A 112 5.56 -21.46 10.06
N ILE A 113 4.53 -20.67 10.34
CA ILE A 113 4.67 -19.25 10.72
C ILE A 113 3.91 -18.95 11.99
N GLY A 114 4.44 -18.03 12.80
CA GLY A 114 3.79 -17.45 13.96
C GLY A 114 3.50 -15.97 13.70
N THR A 115 2.27 -15.55 13.97
CA THR A 115 1.83 -14.16 13.74
C THR A 115 2.03 -13.26 14.97
N GLY A 116 1.99 -11.94 14.72
CA GLY A 116 2.25 -10.88 15.71
C GLY A 116 3.73 -10.63 15.97
N GLU A 117 4.05 -9.57 16.72
CA GLU A 117 5.44 -9.13 16.96
C GLU A 117 5.88 -9.30 18.42
N THR A 118 7.18 -9.53 18.65
CA THR A 118 7.77 -9.62 20.01
C THR A 118 8.86 -8.59 20.30
N GLN A 119 9.10 -7.71 19.33
CA GLN A 119 10.03 -6.59 19.36
C GLN A 119 9.28 -5.39 19.93
N PHE A 120 9.46 -5.13 21.23
CA PHE A 120 8.38 -4.59 22.07
C PHE A 120 8.17 -3.06 22.02
N ARG A 121 8.13 -2.48 20.81
CA ARG A 121 8.04 -1.04 20.49
C ARG A 121 6.60 -0.48 20.61
N GLY A 122 6.45 0.83 20.42
CA GLY A 122 5.18 1.57 20.57
C GLY A 122 4.05 1.23 19.59
N ASN A 123 4.30 0.43 18.55
CA ASN A 123 3.37 0.14 17.46
C ASN A 123 3.40 -1.34 17.03
N ILE A 124 3.32 -2.25 18.01
CA ILE A 124 3.22 -3.69 17.77
C ILE A 124 1.84 -4.04 17.20
N MET A 125 1.84 -4.78 16.09
CA MET A 125 0.67 -5.43 15.51
C MET A 125 0.47 -6.84 16.10
N GLN A 126 -0.78 -7.20 16.39
CA GLN A 126 -1.15 -8.49 16.97
C GLN A 126 -1.44 -9.56 15.92
N GLY A 127 -1.02 -10.78 16.22
CA GLY A 127 -1.33 -11.99 15.49
C GLY A 127 -2.63 -12.68 15.92
N ASP A 128 -2.96 -13.74 15.18
CA ASP A 128 -4.08 -14.66 15.37
C ASP A 128 -3.62 -16.14 15.43
N GLY A 129 -2.34 -16.37 15.76
CA GLY A 129 -1.78 -17.68 16.08
C GLY A 129 -0.81 -18.25 15.05
N VAL A 130 -0.76 -19.58 14.95
CA VAL A 130 0.19 -20.32 14.11
C VAL A 130 -0.49 -20.74 12.81
N TYR A 131 0.21 -20.60 11.68
CA TYR A 131 -0.21 -21.16 10.39
C TYR A 131 0.81 -22.19 9.88
N LYS A 132 0.31 -23.11 9.07
CA LYS A 132 1.08 -24.16 8.37
C LYS A 132 0.74 -24.19 6.89
N THR A 133 1.76 -24.43 6.07
CA THR A 133 1.64 -24.89 4.68
C THR A 133 2.27 -26.28 4.55
N THR A 134 1.85 -27.04 3.54
CA THR A 134 2.48 -28.32 3.13
C THR A 134 2.75 -28.36 1.62
N ASP A 135 2.77 -27.20 0.96
CA ASP A 135 2.99 -27.03 -0.49
C ASP A 135 3.95 -25.86 -0.82
N ALA A 136 4.84 -25.55 0.13
CA ALA A 136 5.81 -24.47 0.11
C ALA A 136 5.20 -23.06 -0.01
N GLY A 137 4.02 -22.86 0.56
CA GLY A 137 3.35 -21.57 0.73
C GLY A 137 2.32 -21.24 -0.35
N LYS A 138 1.81 -22.20 -1.12
CA LYS A 138 0.68 -21.95 -2.04
C LYS A 138 -0.63 -21.91 -1.26
N THR A 139 -0.79 -22.78 -0.26
CA THR A 139 -1.94 -22.80 0.65
C THR A 139 -1.51 -22.75 2.12
N TRP A 140 -2.26 -22.00 2.93
CA TRP A 140 -2.03 -21.85 4.37
C TRP A 140 -3.27 -22.21 5.20
N LYS A 141 -3.04 -22.79 6.38
CA LYS A 141 -4.08 -23.13 7.35
C LYS A 141 -3.68 -22.63 8.74
N ASN A 142 -4.56 -21.88 9.41
CA ASN A 142 -4.43 -21.58 10.83
C ASN A 142 -4.60 -22.89 11.63
N ILE A 143 -3.61 -23.20 12.47
CA ILE A 143 -3.51 -24.44 13.27
C ILE A 143 -3.57 -24.17 14.77
N GLY A 144 -4.16 -23.05 15.19
CA GLY A 144 -4.44 -22.74 16.60
C GLY A 144 -3.49 -21.73 17.25
N LEU A 145 -3.51 -21.66 18.58
CA LEU A 145 -2.89 -20.61 19.41
C LEU A 145 -3.39 -19.19 19.05
N LYS A 146 -4.71 -19.08 18.80
CA LYS A 146 -5.33 -17.86 18.28
C LYS A 146 -5.36 -16.67 19.24
N ASN A 147 -5.29 -16.95 20.54
CA ASN A 147 -5.34 -15.92 21.60
C ASN A 147 -3.93 -15.55 22.09
N THR A 148 -2.88 -15.94 21.35
CA THR A 148 -1.50 -15.66 21.72
C THR A 148 -1.11 -14.22 21.40
N GLN A 149 -1.66 -13.59 20.35
CA GLN A 149 -1.32 -12.25 19.83
C GLN A 149 0.15 -11.99 19.44
N ALA A 150 1.15 -12.68 20.02
CA ALA A 150 2.56 -12.47 19.72
C ALA A 150 3.37 -13.76 19.89
N ILE A 151 3.86 -14.31 18.76
CA ILE A 151 4.70 -15.51 18.73
C ILE A 151 6.16 -15.10 18.47
N ALA A 152 7.06 -15.47 19.38
CA ALA A 152 8.45 -15.02 19.36
C ALA A 152 9.30 -15.79 18.35
N ARG A 153 9.21 -17.13 18.39
CA ARG A 153 9.87 -18.07 17.48
C ARG A 153 9.08 -19.38 17.37
N VAL A 154 9.20 -20.01 16.21
CA VAL A 154 8.75 -21.37 15.92
C VAL A 154 9.99 -22.23 15.66
N ARG A 155 9.99 -23.49 16.11
CA ARG A 155 11.07 -24.45 15.88
C ARG A 155 10.48 -25.81 15.49
N VAL A 156 10.84 -26.29 14.30
CA VAL A 156 10.48 -27.63 13.82
C VAL A 156 11.55 -28.62 14.28
N HIS A 157 11.15 -29.83 14.66
CA HIS A 157 12.09 -30.89 15.01
C HIS A 157 12.91 -31.32 13.77
N PRO A 158 14.25 -31.45 13.87
CA PRO A 158 15.13 -31.56 12.70
C PRO A 158 14.83 -32.78 11.82
N THR A 159 14.31 -33.85 12.40
CA THR A 159 13.97 -35.10 11.68
C THR A 159 12.47 -35.43 11.63
N ASP A 160 11.59 -34.59 12.19
CA ASP A 160 10.14 -34.82 12.17
C ASP A 160 9.35 -33.52 11.93
N PRO A 161 8.75 -33.32 10.73
CA PRO A 161 7.99 -32.12 10.42
C PRO A 161 6.68 -31.96 11.22
N ASN A 162 6.24 -32.98 11.97
CA ASN A 162 5.03 -32.92 12.79
C ASN A 162 5.28 -32.54 14.26
N THR A 163 6.52 -32.68 14.75
CA THR A 163 6.92 -32.21 16.07
C THR A 163 7.41 -30.75 15.98
N VAL A 164 6.66 -29.83 16.58
CA VAL A 164 6.93 -28.38 16.50
C VAL A 164 6.74 -27.74 17.87
N TYR A 165 7.62 -26.78 18.17
CA TYR A 165 7.58 -25.98 19.38
C TYR A 165 7.38 -24.50 19.06
N VAL A 166 6.58 -23.83 19.89
CA VAL A 166 6.22 -22.41 19.72
C VAL A 166 6.53 -21.66 21.01
N ALA A 167 7.31 -20.58 20.90
CA ALA A 167 7.48 -19.61 21.96
C ALA A 167 6.37 -18.56 21.87
N ALA A 168 5.33 -18.70 22.71
CA ALA A 168 4.22 -17.77 22.80
C ALA A 168 4.53 -16.69 23.85
N LEU A 169 4.72 -15.45 23.42
CA LEU A 169 4.93 -14.33 24.33
C LEU A 169 3.61 -13.92 25.00
N GLY A 170 2.49 -13.99 24.28
CA GLY A 170 1.16 -13.60 24.76
C GLY A 170 0.76 -12.17 24.38
N HIS A 171 -0.41 -11.75 24.88
CA HIS A 171 -0.94 -10.39 24.71
C HIS A 171 0.14 -9.35 25.08
N PRO A 172 0.54 -8.43 24.16
CA PRO A 172 1.51 -7.40 24.49
C PRO A 172 0.97 -6.36 25.49
N TYR A 173 -0.35 -6.17 25.52
CA TYR A 173 -1.04 -5.05 26.16
C TYR A 173 -1.87 -5.39 27.40
N GLY A 174 -2.00 -6.68 27.73
CA GLY A 174 -2.78 -7.17 28.88
C GLY A 174 -2.40 -8.60 29.27
N PRO A 175 -2.93 -9.15 30.37
CA PRO A 175 -2.68 -10.53 30.77
C PRO A 175 -3.45 -11.54 29.89
N ASN A 176 -2.85 -12.70 29.61
CA ASN A 176 -3.55 -13.83 28.97
C ASN A 176 -2.93 -15.17 29.36
N GLU A 177 -3.75 -16.23 29.39
CA GLU A 177 -3.32 -17.59 29.71
C GLU A 177 -2.53 -18.27 28.57
N GLU A 178 -2.68 -17.81 27.33
CA GLU A 178 -2.00 -18.41 26.17
C GLU A 178 -0.57 -17.83 26.02
N ARG A 179 0.28 -18.26 26.96
CA ARG A 179 1.71 -17.88 27.09
C ARG A 179 2.58 -19.09 27.38
N GLY A 180 3.87 -18.93 27.11
CA GLY A 180 4.93 -19.89 27.44
C GLY A 180 5.36 -20.70 26.23
N VAL A 181 5.81 -21.94 26.45
CA VAL A 181 6.17 -22.85 25.35
C VAL A 181 5.04 -23.84 25.11
N PHE A 182 4.65 -23.98 23.84
CA PHE A 182 3.69 -24.99 23.38
C PHE A 182 4.40 -26.01 22.48
N ARG A 183 4.00 -27.28 22.56
CA ARG A 183 4.48 -28.39 21.73
C ARG A 183 3.30 -29.04 21.00
N THR A 184 3.44 -29.31 19.71
CA THR A 184 2.62 -30.27 18.96
C THR A 184 3.51 -31.44 18.52
N THR A 185 2.91 -32.63 18.35
CA THR A 185 3.54 -33.83 17.77
C THR A 185 2.68 -34.44 16.64
N ASP A 186 1.63 -33.73 16.22
CA ASP A 186 0.67 -34.13 15.19
C ASP A 186 0.55 -33.06 14.09
N GLY A 187 1.57 -32.22 13.97
CA GLY A 187 1.69 -31.20 12.94
C GLY A 187 0.73 -30.03 13.11
N GLY A 188 0.28 -29.75 14.34
CA GLY A 188 -0.58 -28.63 14.70
C GLY A 188 -2.06 -28.97 14.90
N THR A 189 -2.42 -30.25 14.99
CA THR A 189 -3.81 -30.66 15.27
C THR A 189 -4.14 -30.48 16.75
N THR A 190 -3.18 -30.77 17.64
CA THR A 190 -3.26 -30.51 19.08
C THR A 190 -2.00 -29.81 19.60
N TRP A 191 -2.15 -29.03 20.68
CA TRP A 191 -1.06 -28.30 21.34
C TRP A 191 -1.05 -28.58 22.85
N LYS A 192 0.10 -28.98 23.37
CA LYS A 192 0.38 -29.11 24.80
C LYS A 192 1.15 -27.90 25.30
N LYS A 193 0.64 -27.18 26.31
CA LYS A 193 1.43 -26.17 27.04
C LYS A 193 2.48 -26.91 27.87
N VAL A 194 3.77 -26.70 27.59
CA VAL A 194 4.90 -27.48 28.15
C VAL A 194 5.79 -26.66 29.09
N LEU A 195 5.82 -25.34 28.99
CA LEU A 195 6.46 -24.44 29.96
C LEU A 195 5.56 -23.23 30.20
N TYR A 196 5.26 -22.89 31.45
CA TYR A 196 4.39 -21.78 31.83
C TYR A 196 4.85 -21.15 33.16
N LYS A 197 4.80 -19.81 33.27
CA LYS A 197 5.15 -19.06 34.49
C LYS A 197 4.11 -18.00 34.89
N GLY A 198 2.94 -17.96 34.23
CA GLY A 198 1.82 -17.07 34.58
C GLY A 198 1.31 -16.19 33.42
N ASP A 199 0.17 -15.55 33.68
CA ASP A 199 -0.64 -14.76 32.72
C ASP A 199 0.06 -13.52 32.13
N LYS A 200 1.22 -13.15 32.68
CA LYS A 200 2.03 -11.97 32.33
C LYS A 200 3.45 -12.33 31.88
N ALA A 201 3.78 -13.61 31.75
CA ALA A 201 5.12 -14.09 31.45
C ALA A 201 5.09 -15.19 30.38
N GLY A 202 5.54 -14.85 29.17
CA GLY A 202 5.56 -15.75 28.01
C GLY A 202 6.95 -16.04 27.49
N ALA A 203 7.06 -16.94 26.53
CA ALA A 203 8.35 -17.34 25.98
C ALA A 203 8.87 -16.30 24.97
N ALA A 204 10.13 -15.89 25.13
CA ALA A 204 10.78 -14.87 24.30
C ALA A 204 11.78 -15.46 23.30
N ASP A 205 12.44 -16.57 23.64
CA ASP A 205 13.34 -17.29 22.75
C ASP A 205 13.29 -18.80 22.98
N LEU A 206 13.69 -19.56 21.95
CA LEU A 206 13.56 -21.02 21.91
C LEU A 206 14.53 -21.63 20.90
N ILE A 207 15.29 -22.64 21.32
CA ILE A 207 16.20 -23.40 20.46
C ILE A 207 16.17 -24.88 20.83
N ILE A 208 16.23 -25.73 19.79
CA ILE A 208 16.36 -27.19 19.90
C ILE A 208 17.83 -27.52 19.62
N ASP A 209 18.42 -28.43 20.39
CA ASP A 209 19.73 -28.99 20.07
C ASP A 209 19.62 -29.89 18.81
N PRO A 210 20.29 -29.56 17.70
CA PRO A 210 20.17 -30.32 16.46
C PRO A 210 20.83 -31.71 16.55
N THR A 211 21.72 -31.94 17.52
CA THR A 211 22.39 -33.23 17.74
C THR A 211 21.57 -34.17 18.63
N ASN A 212 20.74 -33.61 19.52
CA ASN A 212 19.82 -34.35 20.37
C ASN A 212 18.52 -33.55 20.61
N PRO A 213 17.49 -33.70 19.75
CA PRO A 213 16.31 -32.83 19.77
C PRO A 213 15.36 -33.04 20.96
N LYS A 214 15.70 -33.92 21.93
CA LYS A 214 15.09 -33.93 23.26
C LYS A 214 15.62 -32.82 24.16
N VAL A 215 16.78 -32.24 23.85
CA VAL A 215 17.38 -31.12 24.56
C VAL A 215 16.87 -29.82 23.96
N ILE A 216 16.24 -28.99 24.79
CA ILE A 216 15.58 -27.75 24.39
C ILE A 216 15.92 -26.67 25.40
N TYR A 217 16.28 -25.49 24.93
CA TYR A 217 16.45 -24.30 25.77
C TYR A 217 15.38 -23.26 25.42
N ALA A 218 14.77 -22.66 26.44
CA ALA A 218 13.74 -21.66 26.28
C ALA A 218 13.91 -20.54 27.31
N SER A 219 13.63 -19.29 26.92
CA SER A 219 13.57 -18.17 27.85
C SER A 219 12.13 -17.70 28.07
N ILE A 220 11.80 -17.38 29.32
CA ILE A 220 10.56 -16.70 29.69
C ILE A 220 10.87 -15.23 29.98
N TRP A 221 9.99 -14.34 29.54
CA TRP A 221 10.07 -12.90 29.75
C TRP A 221 8.74 -12.37 30.29
N GLN A 222 8.79 -11.72 31.45
CA GLN A 222 7.66 -11.01 32.05
C GLN A 222 7.69 -9.56 31.59
N VAL A 223 6.73 -9.19 30.74
CA VAL A 223 6.69 -7.91 30.02
C VAL A 223 5.24 -7.49 29.75
N TYR A 224 4.98 -6.19 29.73
CA TYR A 224 3.73 -5.61 29.19
C TYR A 224 3.98 -4.20 28.67
N ARG A 225 3.04 -3.69 27.87
CA ARG A 225 3.05 -2.33 27.34
C ARG A 225 1.67 -1.66 27.46
N THR A 226 1.64 -0.35 27.55
CA THR A 226 0.49 0.54 27.35
C THR A 226 0.91 1.67 26.39
N PRO A 227 0.03 2.62 25.98
CA PRO A 227 0.44 3.75 25.14
C PRO A 227 1.63 4.55 25.69
N TYR A 228 1.74 4.63 27.01
CA TYR A 228 2.64 5.53 27.75
C TYR A 228 3.70 4.81 28.58
N LYS A 229 3.68 3.47 28.62
CA LYS A 229 4.61 2.69 29.44
C LYS A 229 4.90 1.32 28.85
N MET A 230 6.17 1.07 28.55
CA MET A 230 6.73 -0.28 28.49
C MET A 230 7.20 -0.67 29.91
N TRP A 231 7.09 -1.95 30.27
CA TRP A 231 7.71 -2.48 31.49
C TRP A 231 8.15 -3.94 31.31
N GLY A 232 9.30 -4.30 31.86
CA GLY A 232 9.83 -5.67 31.85
C GLY A 232 10.89 -5.93 32.93
N GLY A 233 11.37 -7.17 32.99
CA GLY A 233 12.35 -7.61 34.01
C GLY A 233 11.71 -8.10 35.31
N GLY A 234 10.49 -8.64 35.24
CA GLY A 234 9.78 -9.20 36.39
C GLY A 234 10.33 -10.55 36.87
N GLY A 235 9.96 -10.95 38.09
CA GLY A 235 10.49 -12.16 38.75
C GLY A 235 10.15 -13.51 38.08
N ALA A 236 9.28 -13.53 37.08
CA ALA A 236 9.02 -14.73 36.27
C ALA A 236 9.96 -14.87 35.06
N CYS A 237 10.81 -13.88 34.76
CA CYS A 237 11.84 -13.98 33.73
C CYS A 237 12.86 -15.09 34.08
N GLY A 238 13.35 -15.81 33.08
CA GLY A 238 14.37 -16.83 33.33
C GLY A 238 14.77 -17.65 32.09
N LEU A 239 15.83 -18.44 32.24
CA LEU A 239 16.30 -19.40 31.24
C LEU A 239 16.03 -20.82 31.74
N PHE A 240 15.50 -21.68 30.87
CA PHE A 240 15.08 -23.04 31.21
C PHE A 240 15.66 -24.03 30.20
N LYS A 241 15.96 -25.25 30.67
CA LYS A 241 16.42 -26.38 29.85
C LYS A 241 15.53 -27.60 30.09
N SER A 242 15.10 -28.24 29.02
CA SER A 242 14.58 -29.61 29.04
C SER A 242 15.60 -30.58 28.44
N THR A 243 15.50 -31.86 28.83
CA THR A 243 16.27 -32.99 28.28
C THR A 243 15.37 -34.15 27.83
N ASP A 244 14.05 -33.97 27.87
CA ASP A 244 13.02 -34.98 27.58
C ASP A 244 12.00 -34.54 26.52
N GLY A 245 12.33 -33.50 25.74
CA GLY A 245 11.42 -32.93 24.73
C GLY A 245 10.42 -31.93 25.31
N GLY A 246 10.67 -31.38 26.49
CA GLY A 246 9.85 -30.35 27.13
C GLY A 246 8.81 -30.87 28.12
N ASP A 247 8.81 -32.16 28.47
CA ASP A 247 7.89 -32.70 29.48
C ASP A 247 8.32 -32.32 30.91
N THR A 248 9.62 -32.13 31.16
CA THR A 248 10.16 -31.48 32.36
C THR A 248 11.20 -30.41 32.04
N TRP A 249 11.39 -29.46 32.96
CA TRP A 249 12.30 -28.32 32.80
C TRP A 249 13.12 -28.05 34.05
N THR A 250 14.43 -27.85 33.87
CA THR A 250 15.37 -27.34 34.87
C THR A 250 15.56 -25.84 34.65
N GLU A 251 15.41 -25.04 35.70
CA GLU A 251 15.73 -23.61 35.65
C GLU A 251 17.25 -23.38 35.70
N LEU A 252 17.76 -22.59 34.76
CA LEU A 252 19.17 -22.25 34.61
C LEU A 252 19.51 -20.84 35.11
N THR A 253 18.51 -19.97 35.31
CA THR A 253 18.66 -18.55 35.70
C THR A 253 19.63 -18.33 36.87
N ASN A 254 19.58 -19.21 37.86
CA ASN A 254 20.33 -19.09 39.12
C ASN A 254 21.56 -20.01 39.20
N LYS A 255 22.03 -20.56 38.07
CA LYS A 255 23.21 -21.43 38.02
C LYS A 255 24.51 -20.64 38.23
N PRO A 256 25.59 -21.27 38.75
CA PRO A 256 26.86 -20.59 38.99
C PRO A 256 27.38 -19.85 37.75
N GLY A 257 27.68 -18.55 37.92
CA GLY A 257 28.21 -17.68 36.86
C GLY A 257 27.18 -16.85 36.10
N MET A 258 25.87 -17.11 36.27
CA MET A 258 24.80 -16.23 35.79
C MET A 258 24.72 -14.92 36.61
N PRO A 259 24.14 -13.83 36.06
CA PRO A 259 24.04 -12.56 36.78
C PRO A 259 23.13 -12.66 38.00
N LYS A 260 23.41 -11.84 39.03
CA LYS A 260 22.56 -11.70 40.21
C LYS A 260 21.54 -10.59 40.03
N GLY A 261 20.38 -10.72 40.69
CA GLY A 261 19.30 -9.73 40.63
C GLY A 261 18.31 -10.01 39.48
N PRO A 262 17.48 -9.03 39.09
CA PRO A 262 16.49 -9.23 38.04
C PRO A 262 17.15 -9.45 36.68
N VAL A 263 16.62 -10.43 35.94
CA VAL A 263 16.91 -10.66 34.52
C VAL A 263 15.71 -10.26 33.67
N GLY A 264 15.97 -9.81 32.44
CA GLY A 264 14.97 -9.39 31.47
C GLY A 264 14.86 -10.38 30.31
N LYS A 265 14.88 -9.85 29.08
CA LYS A 265 14.88 -10.67 27.87
C LYS A 265 16.19 -11.46 27.76
N ILE A 266 16.11 -12.74 27.40
CA ILE A 266 17.26 -13.62 27.20
C ILE A 266 17.16 -14.27 25.82
N GLY A 267 18.18 -14.09 24.99
CA GLY A 267 18.40 -14.88 23.78
C GLY A 267 19.32 -16.06 24.07
N VAL A 268 19.10 -17.23 23.45
CA VAL A 268 19.88 -18.45 23.72
C VAL A 268 20.16 -19.27 22.45
N THR A 269 21.37 -19.82 22.36
CA THR A 269 21.78 -20.71 21.26
C THR A 269 22.74 -21.80 21.75
N VAL A 270 22.73 -22.95 21.09
CA VAL A 270 23.58 -24.12 21.36
C VAL A 270 24.41 -24.42 20.11
N SER A 271 25.68 -24.79 20.27
CA SER A 271 26.53 -25.10 19.12
C SER A 271 26.11 -26.42 18.46
N PRO A 272 25.86 -26.45 17.14
CA PRO A 272 25.66 -27.70 16.40
C PRO A 272 26.92 -28.59 16.33
N VAL A 273 28.09 -28.05 16.71
CA VAL A 273 29.39 -28.74 16.69
C VAL A 273 29.75 -29.36 18.05
N ASP A 274 29.25 -28.79 19.14
CA ASP A 274 29.42 -29.31 20.52
C ASP A 274 28.19 -28.97 21.37
N PRO A 275 27.30 -29.93 21.69
CA PRO A 275 26.07 -29.65 22.44
C PRO A 275 26.31 -29.23 23.90
N ASN A 276 27.55 -29.32 24.42
CA ASN A 276 27.90 -28.76 25.73
C ASN A 276 28.10 -27.24 25.65
N ARG A 277 28.41 -26.71 24.46
CA ARG A 277 28.63 -25.28 24.23
C ARG A 277 27.30 -24.57 24.03
N VAL A 278 26.93 -23.75 25.00
CA VAL A 278 25.72 -22.92 24.98
C VAL A 278 26.10 -21.46 25.21
N TRP A 279 25.48 -20.53 24.48
CA TRP A 279 25.57 -19.10 24.76
C TRP A 279 24.21 -18.52 25.09
N ALA A 280 24.19 -17.54 26.01
CA ALA A 280 23.03 -16.73 26.32
C ALA A 280 23.43 -15.25 26.28
N ILE A 281 22.61 -14.43 25.64
CA ILE A 281 22.68 -12.96 25.77
C ILE A 281 21.60 -12.49 26.72
N VAL A 282 22.00 -11.88 27.84
CA VAL A 282 21.14 -11.66 29.00
C VAL A 282 20.98 -10.17 29.28
N GLU A 283 19.73 -9.70 29.29
CA GLU A 283 19.38 -8.42 29.92
C GLU A 283 19.48 -8.55 31.45
N ALA A 284 20.44 -7.83 32.04
CA ALA A 284 20.62 -7.68 33.49
C ALA A 284 21.44 -6.40 33.74
N ASN A 285 21.55 -5.97 35.01
CA ASN A 285 22.45 -4.88 35.40
C ASN A 285 23.89 -5.18 34.96
N ASP A 286 24.38 -6.37 35.33
CA ASP A 286 25.66 -6.95 34.88
C ASP A 286 25.54 -7.71 33.55
N GLY A 287 24.49 -7.46 32.76
CA GLY A 287 24.15 -8.24 31.57
C GLY A 287 25.17 -8.19 30.43
N GLY A 288 25.06 -9.13 29.51
CA GLY A 288 25.98 -9.31 28.37
C GLY A 288 25.92 -10.74 27.85
N VAL A 289 27.03 -11.21 27.27
CA VAL A 289 27.13 -12.59 26.72
C VAL A 289 27.73 -13.51 27.78
N TYR A 290 27.01 -14.60 28.04
CA TYR A 290 27.41 -15.70 28.90
C TYR A 290 27.60 -16.96 28.08
N ARG A 291 28.59 -17.78 28.45
CA ARG A 291 28.89 -19.05 27.80
C ARG A 291 28.97 -20.17 28.82
N SER A 292 28.32 -21.28 28.54
CA SER A 292 28.53 -22.55 29.23
C SER A 292 29.35 -23.49 28.35
N ASP A 293 30.20 -24.29 29.00
CA ASP A 293 30.96 -25.38 28.39
C ASP A 293 30.49 -26.77 28.94
N ASP A 294 29.33 -26.81 29.63
CA ASP A 294 28.76 -27.98 30.32
C ASP A 294 27.22 -28.07 30.17
N ALA A 295 26.71 -27.64 29.01
CA ALA A 295 25.30 -27.67 28.64
C ALA A 295 24.36 -26.90 29.60
N GLY A 296 24.85 -25.78 30.15
CA GLY A 296 24.12 -24.80 30.94
C GLY A 296 24.19 -24.96 32.47
N MET A 297 25.06 -25.83 33.00
CA MET A 297 25.16 -26.08 34.44
C MET A 297 26.07 -25.09 35.17
N THR A 298 27.12 -24.62 34.51
CA THR A 298 27.96 -23.49 34.91
C THR A 298 28.17 -22.53 33.75
N TRP A 299 28.34 -21.25 34.07
CA TRP A 299 28.44 -20.17 33.09
C TRP A 299 29.68 -19.30 33.32
N LYS A 300 30.21 -18.75 32.23
CA LYS A 300 31.29 -17.77 32.19
C LYS A 300 30.75 -16.51 31.57
N TYR A 301 30.90 -15.37 32.24
CA TYR A 301 30.64 -14.06 31.65
C TYR A 301 31.78 -13.73 30.68
N VAL A 302 31.52 -13.78 29.38
CA VAL A 302 32.57 -13.71 28.33
C VAL A 302 32.68 -12.35 27.67
N ASN A 303 31.60 -11.57 27.58
CA ASN A 303 31.63 -10.23 26.98
C ASN A 303 30.57 -9.30 27.58
N SER A 304 30.98 -8.07 27.88
CA SER A 304 30.17 -7.04 28.56
C SER A 304 29.70 -5.89 27.66
N GLU A 305 30.11 -5.88 26.38
CA GLU A 305 30.01 -4.76 25.45
C GLU A 305 28.55 -4.29 25.28
N ARG A 306 28.32 -3.00 25.53
CA ARG A 306 26.97 -2.40 25.44
C ARG A 306 26.37 -2.50 24.03
N LYS A 307 27.20 -2.54 22.97
CA LYS A 307 26.77 -2.65 21.56
C LYS A 307 25.94 -3.91 21.24
N LEU A 308 26.13 -4.98 22.02
CA LEU A 308 25.43 -6.26 21.84
C LEU A 308 24.04 -6.26 22.50
N ARG A 309 23.82 -5.34 23.45
CA ARG A 309 22.69 -5.34 24.39
C ARG A 309 22.04 -3.95 24.55
N GLN A 310 22.13 -3.12 23.52
CA GLN A 310 21.30 -1.91 23.43
C GLN A 310 19.83 -2.35 23.37
N ARG A 311 18.90 -1.54 23.91
CA ARG A 311 17.42 -1.72 23.87
C ARG A 311 16.99 -3.19 23.89
N ALA A 312 17.29 -3.92 24.98
CA ALA A 312 17.13 -5.38 25.03
C ALA A 312 15.70 -5.84 24.72
N PHE A 313 14.66 -5.08 25.09
CA PHE A 313 13.27 -5.34 24.71
C PHE A 313 13.05 -5.45 23.19
N TYR A 314 13.78 -4.68 22.39
CA TYR A 314 13.72 -4.69 20.93
C TYR A 314 14.63 -5.79 20.36
N TYR A 315 15.91 -5.87 20.76
CA TYR A 315 16.88 -6.83 20.19
C TYR A 315 17.15 -8.08 21.08
N SER A 316 18.43 -8.41 21.31
CA SER A 316 18.95 -9.53 22.12
C SER A 316 18.69 -10.93 21.55
N ARG A 317 19.05 -11.15 20.28
CA ARG A 317 19.16 -12.50 19.67
C ARG A 317 20.64 -12.89 19.50
N ILE A 318 20.94 -14.19 19.63
CA ILE A 318 22.27 -14.79 19.51
C ILE A 318 22.18 -16.12 18.75
N TYR A 319 23.14 -16.42 17.87
CA TYR A 319 23.13 -17.61 17.01
C TYR A 319 24.52 -18.26 16.94
N ALA A 320 24.61 -19.57 17.14
CA ALA A 320 25.85 -20.32 16.92
C ALA A 320 26.18 -20.41 15.42
N ASP A 321 27.46 -20.48 15.09
CA ASP A 321 27.90 -20.87 13.75
C ASP A 321 27.70 -22.39 13.57
N PRO A 322 27.09 -22.87 12.48
CA PRO A 322 26.79 -24.29 12.32
C PRO A 322 27.99 -25.16 11.93
N LYS A 323 29.18 -24.58 11.70
CA LYS A 323 30.43 -25.33 11.42
C LYS A 323 31.62 -24.96 12.31
N ASP A 324 31.50 -23.90 13.12
CA ASP A 324 32.56 -23.45 14.03
C ASP A 324 32.07 -23.48 15.49
N LYS A 325 32.73 -24.29 16.34
CA LYS A 325 32.35 -24.45 17.76
C LYS A 325 32.56 -23.19 18.60
N ASP A 326 33.41 -22.27 18.15
CA ASP A 326 33.75 -21.01 18.82
C ASP A 326 33.14 -19.81 18.06
N GLY A 327 32.50 -20.04 16.91
CA GLY A 327 31.76 -19.06 16.14
C GLY A 327 30.39 -18.75 16.73
N VAL A 328 30.12 -17.47 16.99
CA VAL A 328 28.81 -17.00 17.49
C VAL A 328 28.48 -15.61 16.97
N TYR A 329 27.22 -15.39 16.59
CA TYR A 329 26.68 -14.17 16.02
C TYR A 329 25.73 -13.49 16.99
N CYS A 330 25.71 -12.17 17.04
CA CYS A 330 24.81 -11.37 17.86
C CYS A 330 24.09 -10.34 17.01
N LEU A 331 22.75 -10.26 17.15
CA LEU A 331 21.92 -9.27 16.46
C LEU A 331 21.49 -8.16 17.42
N ASN A 332 21.74 -6.92 17.01
CA ASN A 332 21.30 -5.70 17.67
C ASN A 332 21.07 -4.62 16.58
N VAL A 333 21.21 -3.33 16.90
CA VAL A 333 21.28 -2.24 15.89
C VAL A 333 22.27 -2.61 14.77
N GLY A 334 23.44 -3.11 15.16
CA GLY A 334 24.41 -3.76 14.27
C GLY A 334 24.36 -5.28 14.34
N PHE A 335 24.94 -5.93 13.33
CA PHE A 335 25.11 -7.38 13.23
C PHE A 335 26.58 -7.72 13.49
N PHE A 336 26.87 -8.53 14.51
CA PHE A 336 28.24 -8.83 14.95
C PHE A 336 28.55 -10.33 14.92
N LYS A 337 29.79 -10.70 14.64
CA LYS A 337 30.33 -12.06 14.81
C LYS A 337 31.53 -12.06 15.77
N SER A 338 31.60 -13.12 16.57
CA SER A 338 32.77 -13.60 17.31
C SER A 338 33.24 -14.93 16.72
N SER A 339 34.54 -15.20 16.81
CA SER A 339 35.16 -16.49 16.47
C SER A 339 36.07 -17.03 17.60
N ASP A 340 35.94 -16.47 18.81
CA ASP A 340 36.73 -16.84 20.00
C ASP A 340 35.85 -17.34 21.16
N GLY A 341 34.67 -17.88 20.83
CA GLY A 341 33.69 -18.38 21.78
C GLY A 341 32.89 -17.27 22.45
N GLY A 342 32.73 -16.11 21.81
CA GLY A 342 31.94 -14.98 22.31
C GLY A 342 32.70 -14.03 23.23
N VAL A 343 34.04 -14.06 23.25
CA VAL A 343 34.86 -13.17 24.09
C VAL A 343 35.01 -11.80 23.41
N LYS A 344 35.28 -11.77 22.09
CA LYS A 344 35.34 -10.55 21.28
C LYS A 344 34.37 -10.62 20.12
N PHE A 345 33.65 -9.52 19.90
CA PHE A 345 32.84 -9.29 18.71
C PHE A 345 33.49 -8.20 17.86
N ASP A 346 34.64 -8.53 17.26
CA ASP A 346 35.49 -7.62 16.49
C ASP A 346 35.08 -7.52 15.00
N LYS A 347 34.35 -8.52 14.48
CA LYS A 347 33.75 -8.47 13.13
C LYS A 347 32.32 -7.91 13.18
N THR A 348 32.14 -6.72 12.60
CA THR A 348 30.82 -6.22 12.18
C THR A 348 30.47 -6.76 10.80
N ILE A 349 29.22 -7.19 10.59
CA ILE A 349 28.65 -7.56 9.30
C ILE A 349 27.75 -6.41 8.84
N THR A 350 28.04 -5.85 7.67
CA THR A 350 27.24 -4.76 7.09
C THR A 350 26.12 -5.34 6.24
N VAL A 351 24.88 -5.08 6.65
CA VAL A 351 23.62 -5.38 5.95
C VAL A 351 23.09 -4.11 5.26
N PRO A 352 22.13 -4.20 4.30
CA PRO A 352 21.58 -3.03 3.61
C PRO A 352 20.85 -2.07 4.57
N HIS A 353 20.13 -2.62 5.55
CA HIS A 353 19.48 -1.87 6.63
C HIS A 353 19.90 -2.36 8.03
N GLY A 354 19.95 -1.42 8.98
CA GLY A 354 20.22 -1.71 10.40
C GLY A 354 19.03 -2.32 11.14
N ASP A 355 19.19 -2.48 12.46
CA ASP A 355 18.19 -3.05 13.37
C ASP A 355 17.83 -4.50 13.03
N ASN A 356 18.72 -5.41 13.43
CA ASN A 356 18.69 -6.82 13.02
C ASN A 356 17.89 -7.67 14.03
N HIS A 357 16.93 -8.45 13.54
CA HIS A 357 15.91 -9.13 14.34
C HIS A 357 15.89 -10.65 14.23
N ASP A 358 16.23 -11.22 13.07
CA ASP A 358 16.34 -12.67 12.89
C ASP A 358 17.46 -13.04 11.92
N LEU A 359 17.99 -14.25 12.06
CA LEU A 359 19.02 -14.79 11.21
C LEU A 359 18.81 -16.29 11.04
N TRP A 360 18.82 -16.73 9.78
CA TRP A 360 19.03 -18.12 9.43
C TRP A 360 20.38 -18.26 8.72
N ILE A 361 21.15 -19.26 9.13
CA ILE A 361 22.41 -19.68 8.50
C ILE A 361 22.19 -21.13 8.06
N ASP A 362 22.56 -21.48 6.83
CA ASP A 362 22.38 -22.86 6.36
C ASP A 362 23.24 -23.83 7.18
N PRO A 363 22.64 -24.87 7.81
CA PRO A 363 23.37 -25.83 8.63
C PRO A 363 24.35 -26.70 7.83
N THR A 364 24.27 -26.70 6.50
CA THR A 364 25.16 -27.42 5.58
C THR A 364 26.20 -26.50 4.92
N ASP A 365 25.92 -25.21 4.75
CA ASP A 365 26.75 -24.24 4.02
C ASP A 365 26.69 -22.84 4.66
N PRO A 366 27.55 -22.51 5.64
CA PRO A 366 27.51 -21.23 6.37
C PRO A 366 27.71 -19.98 5.51
N MET A 367 28.05 -20.12 4.22
CA MET A 367 28.10 -18.99 3.29
C MET A 367 26.70 -18.49 2.93
N ARG A 368 25.66 -19.30 3.12
CA ARG A 368 24.27 -18.96 2.84
C ARG A 368 23.55 -18.50 4.10
N MET A 369 22.99 -17.29 4.04
CA MET A 369 22.29 -16.64 5.15
C MET A 369 21.05 -15.88 4.65
N VAL A 370 20.04 -15.76 5.50
CA VAL A 370 18.97 -14.76 5.33
C VAL A 370 18.74 -14.01 6.65
N SER A 371 18.84 -12.68 6.59
CA SER A 371 18.63 -11.78 7.73
C SER A 371 17.25 -11.12 7.63
N SER A 372 16.66 -10.81 8.78
CA SER A 372 15.51 -9.90 8.90
C SER A 372 15.92 -8.67 9.70
N ASN A 373 15.62 -7.49 9.18
CA ASN A 373 15.96 -6.20 9.78
C ASN A 373 14.79 -5.18 9.63
N ASP A 374 14.96 -3.93 10.08
CA ASP A 374 13.90 -2.89 9.95
C ASP A 374 13.65 -2.43 8.48
N GLY A 375 14.48 -2.86 7.52
CA GLY A 375 14.30 -2.68 6.08
C GLY A 375 13.71 -3.90 5.34
N GLY A 376 13.64 -5.08 5.96
CA GLY A 376 12.98 -6.27 5.42
C GLY A 376 13.84 -7.53 5.48
N GLY A 377 13.64 -8.44 4.51
CA GLY A 377 14.44 -9.65 4.35
C GLY A 377 15.54 -9.49 3.29
N THR A 378 16.76 -9.89 3.64
CA THR A 378 17.91 -9.86 2.71
C THR A 378 18.73 -11.16 2.78
N VAL A 379 19.25 -11.60 1.63
CA VAL A 379 20.00 -12.86 1.47
C VAL A 379 21.47 -12.59 1.22
N SER A 380 22.34 -13.42 1.82
CA SER A 380 23.76 -13.52 1.45
C SER A 380 24.08 -14.94 1.01
N VAL A 381 24.92 -15.05 -0.01
CA VAL A 381 25.47 -16.33 -0.51
C VAL A 381 27.00 -16.40 -0.35
N ASN A 382 27.59 -15.48 0.41
CA ASN A 382 29.04 -15.38 0.61
C ASN A 382 29.47 -15.09 2.07
N GLY A 383 28.66 -15.49 3.05
CA GLY A 383 28.98 -15.38 4.47
C GLY A 383 28.87 -13.94 5.02
N GLY A 384 27.89 -13.19 4.50
CA GLY A 384 27.60 -11.81 4.89
C GLY A 384 28.59 -10.76 4.36
N LYS A 385 29.34 -11.05 3.28
CA LYS A 385 30.20 -10.04 2.62
C LYS A 385 29.40 -9.09 1.74
N THR A 386 28.38 -9.62 1.05
CA THR A 386 27.38 -8.84 0.31
C THR A 386 25.99 -9.43 0.54
N TRP A 387 24.98 -8.60 0.30
CA TRP A 387 23.58 -8.85 0.59
C TRP A 387 22.70 -8.40 -0.58
N THR A 388 21.52 -8.99 -0.74
CA THR A 388 20.54 -8.58 -1.75
C THR A 388 19.82 -7.29 -1.36
N ASP A 389 19.28 -6.58 -2.36
CA ASP A 389 18.45 -5.39 -2.16
C ASP A 389 17.10 -5.70 -1.48
N GLU A 390 16.54 -4.71 -0.77
CA GLU A 390 15.27 -4.76 -0.04
C GLU A 390 14.13 -4.09 -0.85
N ASN A 391 14.04 -4.41 -2.14
CA ASN A 391 13.19 -3.72 -3.13
C ASN A 391 11.78 -4.35 -3.28
N PHE A 392 10.98 -4.36 -2.21
CA PHE A 392 9.61 -4.92 -2.22
C PHE A 392 8.62 -3.98 -1.48
N PRO A 393 7.33 -3.94 -1.89
CA PRO A 393 6.36 -2.99 -1.36
C PRO A 393 5.83 -3.42 0.03
N THR A 394 6.65 -3.19 1.05
CA THR A 394 6.32 -3.43 2.47
C THR A 394 6.52 -2.19 3.35
N ALA A 395 6.54 -0.99 2.74
CA ALA A 395 6.71 0.25 3.47
C ALA A 395 5.62 0.42 4.54
N GLN A 396 6.05 0.79 5.74
CA GLN A 396 5.21 0.95 6.92
C GLN A 396 4.93 2.43 7.16
N LEU A 397 3.78 2.90 6.68
CA LEU A 397 3.44 4.32 6.66
C LEU A 397 2.62 4.69 7.89
N TYR A 398 3.03 5.71 8.63
CA TYR A 398 2.23 6.21 9.77
C TYR A 398 1.02 7.04 9.33
N HIS A 399 1.25 7.96 8.40
CA HIS A 399 0.26 8.88 7.83
C HIS A 399 0.56 9.09 6.35
N ILE A 400 -0.47 9.44 5.57
CA ILE A 400 -0.32 9.82 4.17
C ILE A 400 -1.02 11.14 3.85
N THR A 401 -0.55 11.80 2.80
CA THR A 401 -1.18 12.96 2.18
C THR A 401 -1.10 12.85 0.66
N VAL A 402 -1.94 13.61 -0.05
CA VAL A 402 -1.86 13.75 -1.51
C VAL A 402 -1.42 15.16 -1.86
N THR A 403 -0.60 15.31 -2.89
CA THR A 403 -0.11 16.62 -3.33
C THR A 403 -1.03 17.28 -4.35
N ASN A 404 -0.93 18.60 -4.46
CA ASN A 404 -1.53 19.42 -5.52
C ASN A 404 -0.76 19.33 -6.87
N ASP A 405 0.09 18.32 -7.05
CA ASP A 405 0.73 18.05 -8.34
C ASP A 405 -0.30 17.48 -9.34
N PHE A 406 0.05 17.50 -10.63
CA PHE A 406 -0.71 16.77 -11.65
C PHE A 406 0.16 15.77 -12.44
N PRO A 407 -0.21 14.48 -12.50
CA PRO A 407 -1.07 13.79 -11.54
C PRO A 407 -0.58 13.94 -10.10
N TYR A 408 -1.46 13.82 -9.12
CA TYR A 408 -1.08 13.98 -7.71
C TYR A 408 -0.06 12.93 -7.30
N HIS A 409 0.81 13.27 -6.36
CA HIS A 409 1.70 12.32 -5.71
C HIS A 409 1.11 11.94 -4.34
N VAL A 410 1.35 10.71 -3.90
CA VAL A 410 1.02 10.26 -2.55
C VAL A 410 2.30 10.28 -1.74
N ALA A 411 2.30 10.96 -0.59
CA ALA A 411 3.46 11.12 0.28
C ALA A 411 3.14 10.62 1.69
N GLY A 412 4.10 9.99 2.36
CA GLY A 412 3.96 9.50 3.73
C GLY A 412 5.30 9.35 4.46
N ALA A 413 5.26 9.31 5.79
CA ALA A 413 6.43 9.02 6.62
C ALA A 413 6.55 7.50 6.82
N GLN A 414 7.67 6.92 6.36
CA GLN A 414 7.95 5.49 6.51
C GLN A 414 8.77 5.23 7.79
N GLN A 415 8.24 4.38 8.66
CA GLN A 415 8.88 3.92 9.90
C GLN A 415 10.32 3.44 9.68
N ASP A 416 11.22 3.78 10.62
CA ASP A 416 12.64 3.41 10.62
C ASP A 416 13.38 3.76 9.31
N ASN A 417 12.93 4.79 8.58
CA ASN A 417 13.42 5.14 7.24
C ASN A 417 13.38 6.67 6.96
N SER A 418 12.76 7.14 5.87
CA SER A 418 12.54 8.58 5.58
C SER A 418 11.09 8.82 5.17
N THR A 419 10.71 10.08 4.97
CA THR A 419 9.50 10.36 4.16
C THR A 419 9.70 9.86 2.72
N VAL A 420 8.60 9.52 2.06
CA VAL A 420 8.61 8.99 0.70
C VAL A 420 7.37 9.44 -0.07
N ALA A 421 7.56 9.83 -1.32
CA ALA A 421 6.51 10.27 -2.24
C ALA A 421 6.58 9.57 -3.60
N VAL A 422 5.44 9.11 -4.11
CA VAL A 422 5.27 8.37 -5.37
C VAL A 422 4.15 8.96 -6.23
N ALA A 423 4.30 8.90 -7.55
CA ALA A 423 3.29 9.43 -8.49
C ALA A 423 2.10 8.46 -8.67
N SER A 424 0.86 8.96 -8.55
CA SER A 424 -0.38 8.16 -8.66
C SER A 424 -0.52 7.43 -10.00
N GLU A 425 -0.20 8.08 -11.11
CA GLU A 425 -0.21 7.50 -12.47
C GLU A 425 1.21 7.06 -12.92
N GLY A 426 2.13 6.89 -11.97
CA GLY A 426 3.52 6.55 -12.24
C GLY A 426 4.31 7.63 -12.99
N TRP A 427 5.52 7.25 -13.44
CA TRP A 427 6.55 8.19 -13.89
C TRP A 427 6.79 8.21 -15.40
N ASN A 428 5.91 7.60 -16.20
CA ASN A 428 6.09 7.54 -17.66
C ASN A 428 5.70 8.86 -18.37
N HIS A 429 5.01 9.75 -17.65
CA HIS A 429 4.44 11.00 -18.16
C HIS A 429 5.11 12.26 -17.58
N MET A 430 6.28 12.09 -16.95
CA MET A 430 7.10 13.16 -16.36
C MET A 430 8.53 12.66 -16.14
N GLN A 431 9.47 13.53 -15.76
CA GLN A 431 10.75 13.05 -15.25
C GLN A 431 10.56 12.45 -13.84
N ALA A 432 11.20 11.30 -13.59
CA ALA A 432 11.21 10.70 -12.27
C ALA A 432 11.95 11.63 -11.30
N ARG A 433 11.22 12.23 -10.35
CA ARG A 433 11.84 12.91 -9.21
C ARG A 433 12.31 11.81 -8.26
N SER A 434 13.61 11.56 -8.24
CA SER A 434 14.22 10.55 -7.36
C SER A 434 15.46 11.11 -6.69
N ASN A 435 15.54 10.90 -5.39
CA ASN A 435 16.75 11.13 -4.58
C ASN A 435 17.64 9.88 -4.53
N SER A 436 17.18 8.73 -5.04
CA SER A 436 17.95 7.50 -5.10
C SER A 436 18.95 7.50 -6.25
N LEU A 437 20.13 6.95 -5.99
CA LEU A 437 21.15 6.70 -7.00
C LEU A 437 20.79 5.51 -7.92
N LYS A 438 19.79 4.69 -7.56
CA LYS A 438 19.35 3.52 -8.32
C LYS A 438 18.24 3.90 -9.29
N LYS A 439 18.49 3.74 -10.60
CA LYS A 439 17.54 4.09 -11.69
C LYS A 439 16.19 3.33 -11.64
N SER A 440 16.11 2.23 -10.90
CA SER A 440 14.89 1.47 -10.63
C SER A 440 13.99 2.13 -9.58
N GLU A 441 14.56 2.90 -8.65
CA GLU A 441 13.84 3.53 -7.54
C GLU A 441 13.31 4.89 -7.99
N ARG A 442 11.98 5.00 -8.09
CA ARG A 442 11.27 6.20 -8.55
C ARG A 442 10.38 6.72 -7.42
N TYR A 443 11.01 7.32 -6.43
CA TYR A 443 10.37 8.02 -5.32
C TYR A 443 11.33 9.09 -4.77
N TYR A 444 10.82 10.07 -4.03
CA TYR A 444 11.63 11.14 -3.41
C TYR A 444 11.17 11.44 -1.98
N ASP A 445 12.01 12.06 -1.17
CA ASP A 445 11.68 12.53 0.17
C ASP A 445 11.08 13.94 0.18
N VAL A 446 10.41 14.33 1.27
CA VAL A 446 9.73 15.63 1.41
C VAL A 446 10.11 16.34 2.72
N GLY A 447 11.33 16.11 3.22
CA GLY A 447 11.78 16.55 4.54
C GLY A 447 11.29 15.65 5.68
N GLY A 448 11.36 16.14 6.91
CA GLY A 448 10.99 15.39 8.11
C GLY A 448 11.91 14.18 8.33
N GLY A 449 11.33 13.05 8.71
CA GLY A 449 12.03 11.78 8.85
C GLY A 449 11.09 10.57 8.83
N GLU A 450 11.30 9.62 9.73
CA GLU A 450 10.61 8.31 9.70
C GLU A 450 9.18 8.32 10.25
N SER A 451 8.81 9.32 11.07
CA SER A 451 7.57 9.28 11.85
C SER A 451 6.87 10.63 11.95
N GLY A 452 5.92 10.92 11.07
CA GLY A 452 5.20 12.19 11.17
C GLY A 452 4.08 12.38 10.16
N TYR A 453 3.37 13.48 10.36
CA TYR A 453 2.49 14.06 9.35
C TYR A 453 3.32 14.82 8.30
N ILE A 454 2.70 15.03 7.14
CA ILE A 454 3.25 15.83 6.04
C ILE A 454 2.14 16.76 5.55
N ALA A 455 2.44 18.05 5.43
CA ALA A 455 1.59 19.03 4.79
C ALA A 455 2.35 19.73 3.66
N GLN A 456 1.82 19.71 2.44
CA GLN A 456 2.30 20.56 1.36
C GLN A 456 1.77 21.98 1.55
N ASP A 457 2.55 23.01 1.19
CA ASP A 457 2.05 24.39 1.18
C ASP A 457 0.92 24.54 0.13
N PRO A 458 -0.30 24.98 0.50
CA PRO A 458 -1.42 25.09 -0.43
C PRO A 458 -1.17 26.06 -1.58
N LYS A 459 -0.21 26.98 -1.44
CA LYS A 459 0.13 28.03 -2.42
C LYS A 459 1.36 27.68 -3.25
N ASN A 460 2.19 26.72 -2.82
CA ASN A 460 3.43 26.35 -3.52
C ASN A 460 3.69 24.83 -3.45
N PRO A 461 3.49 24.07 -4.54
CA PRO A 461 3.62 22.62 -4.51
C PRO A 461 5.07 22.14 -4.29
N ASP A 462 6.08 23.00 -4.40
CA ASP A 462 7.46 22.60 -4.10
C ASP A 462 7.85 22.78 -2.61
N ILE A 463 6.97 23.34 -1.75
CA ILE A 463 7.20 23.51 -0.31
C ILE A 463 6.42 22.48 0.52
N PHE A 464 7.10 21.84 1.46
CA PHE A 464 6.56 20.83 2.37
C PHE A 464 6.92 21.15 3.83
N TYR A 465 6.02 20.79 4.74
CA TYR A 465 6.21 20.79 6.18
C TYR A 465 6.05 19.36 6.68
N ALA A 466 7.10 18.78 7.23
CA ALA A 466 7.15 17.36 7.58
C ALA A 466 7.75 17.14 8.97
N GLY A 467 7.13 16.23 9.73
CA GLY A 467 7.51 15.91 11.10
C GLY A 467 8.45 14.72 11.22
N SER A 468 9.07 14.56 12.40
CA SER A 468 9.71 13.32 12.85
C SER A 468 9.75 13.21 14.38
N GLN A 469 10.29 12.11 14.90
CA GLN A 469 10.60 11.93 16.32
C GLN A 469 11.47 13.06 16.89
N GLY A 470 11.46 13.21 18.23
CA GLY A 470 12.20 14.29 18.90
C GLY A 470 11.67 15.70 18.61
N ALA A 471 10.37 15.81 18.30
CA ALA A 471 9.67 17.01 17.85
C ALA A 471 10.13 17.60 16.51
N LEU A 472 10.93 16.91 15.69
CA LEU A 472 11.48 17.51 14.47
C LEU A 472 10.36 18.05 13.58
N LEU A 473 10.51 19.28 13.07
CA LEU A 473 9.62 19.90 12.09
C LEU A 473 10.47 20.63 11.05
N THR A 474 10.42 20.20 9.80
CA THR A 474 11.19 20.84 8.72
C THR A 474 10.29 21.52 7.71
N ARG A 475 10.66 22.71 7.27
CA ARG A 475 10.23 23.31 5.99
C ARG A 475 11.21 22.89 4.90
N TYR A 476 10.77 22.12 3.93
CA TYR A 476 11.55 21.60 2.82
C TYR A 476 11.14 22.23 1.49
N ASN A 477 12.10 22.57 0.63
CA ASN A 477 11.88 23.00 -0.74
C ASN A 477 12.45 21.97 -1.72
N ARG A 478 11.59 21.15 -2.35
CA ARG A 478 12.01 20.08 -3.27
C ARG A 478 12.57 20.59 -4.60
N ALA A 479 12.37 21.87 -4.96
CA ALA A 479 12.93 22.45 -6.17
C ALA A 479 14.41 22.86 -6.00
N THR A 480 14.86 23.10 -4.77
CA THR A 480 16.25 23.47 -4.45
C THR A 480 16.97 22.46 -3.55
N GLY A 481 16.25 21.49 -2.98
CA GLY A 481 16.76 20.56 -1.97
C GLY A 481 17.02 21.19 -0.61
N GLN A 482 16.65 22.46 -0.39
CA GLN A 482 16.91 23.14 0.89
C GLN A 482 15.90 22.74 1.97
N THR A 483 16.45 22.34 3.12
CA THR A 483 15.69 22.03 4.34
C THR A 483 16.02 23.07 5.41
N ARG A 484 14.99 23.53 6.13
CA ARG A 484 15.12 24.38 7.32
C ARG A 484 14.34 23.78 8.48
N ASP A 485 14.96 23.71 9.66
CA ASP A 485 14.26 23.42 10.91
C ASP A 485 13.37 24.62 11.30
N VAL A 486 12.11 24.34 11.60
CA VAL A 486 11.07 25.31 12.00
C VAL A 486 10.28 24.85 13.23
N GLN A 487 10.91 24.03 14.10
CA GLN A 487 10.36 23.59 15.39
C GLN A 487 9.78 24.74 16.21
N VAL A 488 8.63 24.47 16.85
CA VAL A 488 8.00 25.38 17.82
C VAL A 488 8.91 25.65 19.02
N TYR A 489 9.53 24.59 19.54
CA TYR A 489 10.41 24.64 20.70
C TYR A 489 11.54 23.60 20.51
N PRO A 490 12.71 24.01 19.97
CA PRO A 490 13.78 23.10 19.59
C PRO A 490 14.57 22.58 20.80
N ARG A 491 13.92 21.71 21.60
CA ARG A 491 14.51 20.96 22.71
C ARG A 491 14.34 19.47 22.45
N PHE A 492 15.44 18.79 22.14
CA PHE A 492 15.49 17.32 22.08
C PHE A 492 15.36 16.69 23.48
N PHE A 493 14.72 15.53 23.58
CA PHE A 493 14.26 14.95 24.87
C PHE A 493 14.42 13.42 25.02
N SER A 494 15.27 12.76 24.22
CA SER A 494 15.49 11.31 24.39
C SER A 494 16.08 10.99 25.77
N GLY A 495 15.49 9.99 26.45
CA GLY A 495 15.82 9.61 27.83
C GLY A 495 15.04 10.36 28.91
N GLU A 496 14.18 11.33 28.56
CA GLU A 496 13.33 12.06 29.51
C GLU A 496 11.87 11.55 29.53
N PRO A 497 11.20 11.54 30.70
CA PRO A 497 9.77 11.24 30.79
C PRO A 497 8.91 12.45 30.38
N SER A 498 7.67 12.21 29.96
CA SER A 498 6.69 13.24 29.60
C SER A 498 6.53 14.34 30.66
N SER A 499 6.65 14.00 31.95
CA SER A 499 6.55 14.95 33.08
C SER A 499 7.71 15.95 33.19
N ALA A 500 8.82 15.73 32.49
CA ALA A 500 9.99 16.64 32.47
C ALA A 500 9.95 17.64 31.29
N LEU A 501 9.00 17.47 30.36
CA LEU A 501 8.94 18.24 29.13
C LEU A 501 7.99 19.44 29.28
N PRO A 502 8.42 20.67 28.94
CA PRO A 502 7.52 21.83 28.94
C PRO A 502 6.47 21.70 27.83
N GLU A 503 6.88 21.13 26.68
CA GLU A 503 6.02 20.82 25.55
C GLU A 503 6.23 19.34 25.20
N ARG A 504 5.14 18.56 25.25
CA ARG A 504 5.13 17.12 25.02
C ARG A 504 4.84 16.87 23.54
N TRP A 505 5.84 16.35 22.83
CA TRP A 505 5.74 16.06 21.40
C TRP A 505 5.69 14.55 21.19
N GLN A 506 4.61 14.07 20.60
CA GLN A 506 4.44 12.67 20.27
C GLN A 506 5.38 12.28 19.11
N TRP A 507 5.68 10.98 19.01
CA TRP A 507 6.36 10.35 17.88
C TRP A 507 5.75 10.70 16.52
N THR A 508 4.42 10.88 16.46
CA THR A 508 3.67 11.43 15.33
C THR A 508 2.69 12.47 15.83
N TYR A 509 2.80 13.73 15.37
CA TYR A 509 1.91 14.81 15.79
C TYR A 509 1.30 15.56 14.58
N PRO A 510 0.06 16.08 14.68
CA PRO A 510 -0.60 16.81 13.61
C PRO A 510 0.24 17.94 13.00
N ILE A 511 0.27 18.00 11.68
CA ILE A 511 0.78 19.13 10.88
C ILE A 511 -0.26 19.37 9.78
N VAL A 512 -1.02 20.47 9.88
CA VAL A 512 -2.16 20.74 8.98
C VAL A 512 -2.29 22.22 8.65
N PHE A 513 -2.67 22.55 7.41
CA PHE A 513 -3.11 23.90 7.05
C PHE A 513 -4.61 24.08 7.32
N SER A 514 -5.06 25.32 7.52
CA SER A 514 -6.49 25.62 7.41
C SER A 514 -6.94 25.43 5.94
N PRO A 515 -8.07 24.73 5.70
CA PRO A 515 -8.66 24.64 4.36
C PRO A 515 -9.36 25.94 3.92
N VAL A 516 -9.49 26.93 4.81
CA VAL A 516 -10.15 28.23 4.54
C VAL A 516 -9.13 29.38 4.44
N ASP A 517 -8.07 29.38 5.26
CA ASP A 517 -6.97 30.36 5.18
C ASP A 517 -5.63 29.65 4.94
N PRO A 518 -5.16 29.57 3.68
CA PRO A 518 -3.96 28.81 3.31
C PRO A 518 -2.65 29.39 3.86
N ASN A 519 -2.70 30.46 4.66
CA ASN A 519 -1.53 30.98 5.37
C ASN A 519 -1.38 30.38 6.78
N ARG A 520 -2.43 29.78 7.35
CA ARG A 520 -2.39 29.24 8.72
C ARG A 520 -1.95 27.79 8.72
N LEU A 521 -0.71 27.56 9.13
CA LEU A 521 -0.18 26.25 9.47
C LEU A 521 -0.37 25.99 10.97
N TYR A 522 -0.86 24.80 11.33
CA TYR A 522 -1.00 24.36 12.72
C TYR A 522 -0.15 23.12 13.00
N VAL A 523 0.40 23.07 14.21
CA VAL A 523 1.03 21.87 14.78
C VAL A 523 0.63 21.67 16.24
N CYS A 524 0.88 20.50 16.80
CA CYS A 524 0.38 20.11 18.12
C CYS A 524 1.44 19.48 19.03
N SER A 525 1.56 20.02 20.24
CA SER A 525 2.13 19.34 21.41
C SER A 525 0.96 18.80 22.27
N GLN A 526 0.97 18.98 23.59
CA GLN A 526 -0.27 19.04 24.38
C GLN A 526 -1.10 20.32 24.13
N HIS A 527 -0.54 21.26 23.38
CA HIS A 527 -1.15 22.54 22.98
C HIS A 527 -1.28 22.63 21.46
N VAL A 528 -2.23 23.44 20.99
CA VAL A 528 -2.36 23.82 19.57
C VAL A 528 -1.52 25.07 19.30
N TRP A 529 -0.66 24.98 18.30
CA TRP A 529 0.23 26.04 17.83
C TRP A 529 -0.15 26.46 16.42
N MET A 530 0.00 27.75 16.11
CA MET A 530 -0.33 28.33 14.81
C MET A 530 0.79 29.23 14.30
N SER A 531 1.12 29.14 13.01
CA SER A 531 2.04 30.03 12.31
C SER A 531 1.39 30.59 11.03
N THR A 532 1.63 31.88 10.77
CA THR A 532 1.29 32.58 9.52
C THR A 532 2.52 32.93 8.67
N ASN A 533 3.72 32.57 9.12
CA ASN A 533 4.99 32.95 8.51
C ASN A 533 5.93 31.74 8.32
N GLU A 534 5.36 30.65 7.79
CA GLU A 534 6.11 29.47 7.33
C GLU A 534 6.97 28.81 8.45
N GLY A 535 6.49 28.88 9.69
CA GLY A 535 7.16 28.31 10.87
C GLY A 535 8.28 29.18 11.45
N GLN A 536 8.48 30.42 10.96
CA GLN A 536 9.45 31.36 11.53
C GLN A 536 9.10 31.79 12.96
N SER A 537 7.82 31.80 13.32
CA SER A 537 7.32 31.98 14.69
C SER A 537 5.99 31.27 14.87
N TRP A 538 5.70 30.89 16.13
CA TRP A 538 4.51 30.14 16.50
C TRP A 538 3.75 30.82 17.64
N GLN A 539 2.44 30.95 17.48
CA GLN A 539 1.52 31.41 18.53
C GLN A 539 0.86 30.19 19.18
N LYS A 540 0.90 30.13 20.52
CA LYS A 540 0.10 29.20 21.31
C LYS A 540 -1.36 29.66 21.32
N ILE A 541 -2.28 28.80 20.88
CA ILE A 541 -3.71 29.12 20.77
C ILE A 541 -4.60 28.13 21.55
N SER A 542 -4.06 27.44 22.57
CA SER A 542 -4.86 26.61 23.49
C SER A 542 -4.22 26.50 24.89
N PRO A 543 -5.03 26.18 25.93
CA PRO A 543 -4.52 25.54 27.14
C PRO A 543 -4.10 24.09 26.85
N ASP A 544 -3.60 23.37 27.85
CA ASP A 544 -3.38 21.92 27.74
C ASP A 544 -4.74 21.25 27.50
N LEU A 545 -4.89 20.55 26.36
CA LEU A 545 -6.17 19.94 25.92
C LEU A 545 -6.26 18.45 26.26
N THR A 546 -5.44 17.97 27.21
CA THR A 546 -5.24 16.55 27.50
C THR A 546 -5.65 16.22 28.95
N LEU A 547 -5.84 14.95 29.28
CA LEU A 547 -6.13 14.52 30.65
C LEU A 547 -4.92 14.71 31.56
N ALA A 548 -3.70 14.52 31.03
CA ALA A 548 -2.43 14.75 31.73
C ALA A 548 -2.32 14.03 33.08
N ASP A 549 -2.90 12.83 33.20
CA ASP A 549 -2.85 12.00 34.41
C ASP A 549 -1.39 11.74 34.81
N THR A 550 -0.99 12.14 36.01
CA THR A 550 0.40 12.04 36.47
C THR A 550 0.92 10.60 36.50
N ALA A 551 0.03 9.60 36.60
CA ALA A 551 0.38 8.19 36.49
C ALA A 551 0.80 7.76 35.07
N SER A 552 0.44 8.52 34.03
CA SER A 552 0.80 8.26 32.63
C SER A 552 1.98 9.09 32.12
N LEU A 553 2.41 10.14 32.85
CA LEU A 553 3.50 11.02 32.43
C LEU A 553 4.90 10.60 32.92
N GLY A 554 4.98 9.51 33.69
CA GLY A 554 6.21 9.05 34.33
C GLY A 554 7.24 8.41 33.38
N LYS A 555 8.25 7.78 33.98
CA LYS A 555 9.28 7.03 33.22
C LYS A 555 8.70 5.73 32.66
N SER A 556 9.04 5.44 31.40
CA SER A 556 8.75 4.18 30.72
C SER A 556 10.01 3.30 30.64
N GLY A 557 9.83 1.98 30.76
CA GLY A 557 10.90 1.01 30.88
C GLY A 557 10.68 -0.04 31.97
N GLY A 558 11.53 -1.07 31.94
CA GLY A 558 11.61 -2.10 32.96
C GLY A 558 12.47 -1.70 34.16
N VAL A 559 12.74 -2.68 35.03
CA VAL A 559 13.62 -2.51 36.20
C VAL A 559 15.11 -2.59 35.86
N ILE A 560 15.45 -2.82 34.59
CA ILE A 560 16.83 -3.03 34.09
C ILE A 560 17.16 -2.04 32.96
N THR A 561 16.32 -1.99 31.91
CA THR A 561 16.47 -1.06 30.78
C THR A 561 15.27 -0.12 30.64
N MET A 562 15.55 1.12 30.23
CA MET A 562 14.55 2.17 30.03
C MET A 562 14.11 2.22 28.55
N ASP A 563 12.89 2.69 28.31
CA ASP A 563 12.34 2.93 26.97
C ASP A 563 11.64 4.30 26.97
N MET A 564 12.35 5.34 26.57
CA MET A 564 11.90 6.74 26.54
C MET A 564 12.54 7.45 25.34
N ASN A 565 12.14 7.05 24.12
CA ASN A 565 12.69 7.63 22.88
C ASN A 565 11.67 8.45 22.09
N GLY A 566 10.38 8.42 22.49
CA GLY A 566 9.35 9.27 21.89
C GLY A 566 7.97 8.61 21.72
N PRO A 567 7.84 7.31 21.37
CA PRO A 567 6.53 6.66 21.25
C PRO A 567 5.76 6.59 22.57
N GLU A 568 6.48 6.73 23.70
CA GLU A 568 5.98 6.71 25.07
C GLU A 568 5.55 8.10 25.56
N ILE A 569 5.87 9.16 24.81
CA ILE A 569 5.37 10.50 25.11
C ILE A 569 3.85 10.51 24.87
N TYR A 570 3.15 11.01 25.88
CA TYR A 570 1.71 10.84 26.04
C TYR A 570 1.08 12.06 26.70
N ALA A 571 -0.26 12.11 26.70
CA ALA A 571 -1.03 13.32 26.96
C ALA A 571 -0.62 14.43 25.98
N THR A 572 -0.83 14.16 24.70
CA THR A 572 -0.60 15.05 23.57
C THR A 572 -1.88 15.24 22.75
N VAL A 573 -2.02 16.35 22.03
CA VAL A 573 -3.06 16.54 21.00
C VAL A 573 -2.63 15.76 19.76
N PHE A 574 -3.25 14.60 19.57
CA PHE A 574 -2.88 13.61 18.56
C PHE A 574 -3.64 13.77 17.24
N ALA A 575 -4.80 14.44 17.27
CA ALA A 575 -5.60 14.76 16.09
C ALA A 575 -6.06 16.23 16.13
N LEU A 576 -5.98 16.90 14.98
CA LEU A 576 -6.44 18.28 14.81
C LEU A 576 -7.18 18.43 13.48
N ALA A 577 -8.38 19.01 13.51
CA ALA A 577 -9.19 19.27 12.32
C ALA A 577 -9.72 20.72 12.32
N PRO A 578 -9.12 21.64 11.56
CA PRO A 578 -9.71 22.94 11.25
C PRO A 578 -10.99 22.77 10.40
N SER A 579 -11.99 23.63 10.62
CA SER A 579 -13.25 23.63 9.86
C SER A 579 -13.06 23.98 8.38
N PHE A 580 -13.80 23.31 7.48
CA PHE A 580 -13.93 23.65 6.06
C PHE A 580 -14.83 24.87 5.79
N HIS A 581 -15.56 25.34 6.81
CA HIS A 581 -16.59 26.38 6.66
C HIS A 581 -16.16 27.75 7.21
N ASP A 582 -15.21 27.78 8.15
CA ASP A 582 -14.79 29.00 8.83
C ASP A 582 -13.41 28.85 9.51
N VAL A 583 -12.69 29.95 9.72
CA VAL A 583 -11.36 29.96 10.37
C VAL A 583 -11.40 29.92 11.91
N ASN A 584 -12.58 30.05 12.51
CA ASN A 584 -12.72 30.15 13.97
C ASN A 584 -12.92 28.79 14.63
N THR A 585 -13.50 27.83 13.90
CA THR A 585 -13.84 26.50 14.38
C THR A 585 -12.69 25.52 14.16
N ILE A 586 -12.14 24.98 15.25
CA ILE A 586 -11.07 23.96 15.22
C ILE A 586 -11.41 22.88 16.24
N TRP A 587 -11.31 21.63 15.82
CA TRP A 587 -11.50 20.44 16.66
C TRP A 587 -10.15 19.82 17.02
N ALA A 588 -9.97 19.39 18.26
CA ALA A 588 -8.76 18.77 18.77
C ALA A 588 -9.08 17.49 19.55
N GLY A 589 -8.25 16.46 19.42
CA GLY A 589 -8.40 15.20 20.13
C GLY A 589 -7.06 14.71 20.68
N SER A 590 -7.06 14.21 21.92
CA SER A 590 -5.84 13.75 22.59
C SER A 590 -5.59 12.25 22.48
N ASP A 591 -4.34 11.83 22.70
CA ASP A 591 -3.97 10.42 22.82
C ASP A 591 -4.46 9.76 24.13
N ASP A 592 -4.84 10.57 25.13
CA ASP A 592 -5.38 10.15 26.43
C ASP A 592 -6.91 10.21 26.58
N GLY A 593 -7.62 10.65 25.54
CA GLY A 593 -9.07 10.41 25.37
C GLY A 593 -9.98 11.60 25.61
N LEU A 594 -9.48 12.83 25.46
CA LEU A 594 -10.31 14.04 25.44
C LEU A 594 -10.55 14.53 24.01
N VAL A 595 -11.72 15.14 23.80
CA VAL A 595 -12.07 15.88 22.57
C VAL A 595 -12.45 17.30 22.97
N HIS A 596 -11.90 18.29 22.26
CA HIS A 596 -12.15 19.70 22.47
C HIS A 596 -12.51 20.42 21.16
N ILE A 597 -13.25 21.52 21.28
CA ILE A 597 -13.56 22.43 20.17
C ILE A 597 -13.34 23.88 20.60
N THR A 598 -12.76 24.69 19.73
CA THR A 598 -12.85 26.15 19.78
C THR A 598 -13.75 26.64 18.65
N ARG A 599 -14.43 27.78 18.86
CA ARG A 599 -15.25 28.47 17.83
C ARG A 599 -14.96 29.97 17.75
N ASP A 600 -13.86 30.40 18.36
CA ASP A 600 -13.43 31.81 18.44
C ASP A 600 -11.94 31.98 18.08
N HIS A 601 -11.41 31.03 17.30
CA HIS A 601 -10.02 30.94 16.87
C HIS A 601 -9.03 30.74 18.04
N GLY A 602 -9.37 29.82 18.95
CA GLY A 602 -8.49 29.35 20.03
C GLY A 602 -8.46 30.22 21.29
N LYS A 603 -9.31 31.25 21.39
CA LYS A 603 -9.39 32.08 22.60
C LYS A 603 -10.06 31.32 23.74
N THR A 604 -11.06 30.51 23.43
CA THR A 604 -11.70 29.57 24.36
C THR A 604 -11.83 28.19 23.74
N TRP A 605 -11.72 27.16 24.58
CA TRP A 605 -11.86 25.75 24.20
C TRP A 605 -12.87 25.08 25.12
N GLN A 606 -13.81 24.34 24.53
CA GLN A 606 -14.83 23.57 25.23
C GLN A 606 -14.49 22.08 25.15
N ASN A 607 -14.51 21.38 26.29
CA ASN A 607 -14.47 19.92 26.29
C ASN A 607 -15.83 19.37 25.83
N ILE A 608 -15.78 18.54 24.80
CA ILE A 608 -16.91 17.93 24.10
C ILE A 608 -16.72 16.41 23.96
N THR A 609 -15.99 15.79 24.89
CA THR A 609 -15.69 14.35 24.86
C THR A 609 -16.98 13.51 24.90
N PRO A 610 -17.16 12.49 24.04
CA PRO A 610 -18.31 11.58 24.11
C PRO A 610 -18.35 10.89 25.48
N LYS A 611 -19.52 10.90 26.14
CA LYS A 611 -19.64 10.45 27.54
C LYS A 611 -19.25 8.98 27.77
N ASP A 612 -19.51 8.12 26.79
CA ASP A 612 -19.20 6.68 26.87
C ASP A 612 -17.84 6.34 26.23
N LEU A 613 -17.01 7.34 25.89
CA LEU A 613 -15.63 7.13 25.49
C LEU A 613 -14.78 6.84 26.74
N PRO A 614 -14.17 5.66 26.90
CA PRO A 614 -13.41 5.36 28.10
C PRO A 614 -12.07 6.13 28.14
N LYS A 615 -11.54 6.40 29.33
CA LYS A 615 -10.23 7.08 29.52
C LYS A 615 -9.08 6.31 28.88
N HIS A 616 -8.02 7.01 28.48
CA HIS A 616 -6.86 6.47 27.76
C HIS A 616 -7.22 5.85 26.40
N THR A 617 -8.20 6.44 25.72
CA THR A 617 -8.52 6.12 24.32
C THR A 617 -7.78 7.08 23.41
N ARG A 618 -6.97 6.59 22.47
CA ARG A 618 -6.32 7.51 21.51
C ARG A 618 -7.34 7.97 20.47
N ILE A 619 -7.65 9.27 20.46
CA ILE A 619 -8.28 9.90 19.31
C ILE A 619 -7.26 9.85 18.17
N SER A 620 -7.53 9.05 17.14
CA SER A 620 -6.55 8.79 16.07
C SER A 620 -6.68 9.79 14.94
N ILE A 621 -7.91 10.07 14.49
CA ILE A 621 -8.24 11.14 13.55
C ILE A 621 -9.60 11.74 13.92
N ILE A 622 -9.74 13.05 13.69
CA ILE A 622 -11.01 13.76 13.56
C ILE A 622 -11.14 14.22 12.11
N ASP A 623 -12.29 13.99 11.48
CA ASP A 623 -12.62 14.56 10.16
C ASP A 623 -13.80 15.54 10.33
N ALA A 624 -13.55 16.83 10.09
CA ALA A 624 -14.58 17.84 10.13
C ALA A 624 -15.36 17.83 8.81
N SER A 625 -16.70 17.82 8.86
CA SER A 625 -17.50 17.68 7.64
C SER A 625 -17.26 18.83 6.65
N ARG A 626 -17.11 18.47 5.38
CA ARG A 626 -17.01 19.41 4.25
C ARG A 626 -18.38 19.91 3.83
N HIS A 627 -19.44 19.16 4.14
CA HIS A 627 -20.80 19.44 3.70
C HIS A 627 -21.65 20.21 4.71
N LYS A 628 -21.42 20.00 6.02
CA LYS A 628 -22.30 20.52 7.07
C LYS A 628 -21.54 21.12 8.26
N PRO A 629 -21.64 22.45 8.50
CA PRO A 629 -21.07 23.08 9.69
C PRO A 629 -21.52 22.41 11.00
N GLY A 630 -20.58 22.21 11.93
CA GLY A 630 -20.84 21.57 13.22
C GLY A 630 -20.90 20.04 13.21
N THR A 631 -20.76 19.42 12.04
CA THR A 631 -20.68 17.96 11.89
C THR A 631 -19.22 17.51 11.89
N ALA A 632 -18.90 16.45 12.63
CA ALA A 632 -17.56 15.85 12.65
C ALA A 632 -17.63 14.35 12.96
N TYR A 633 -16.66 13.61 12.42
CA TYR A 633 -16.48 12.18 12.63
C TYR A 633 -15.17 11.92 13.36
N ILE A 634 -15.14 10.93 14.24
CA ILE A 634 -13.95 10.57 15.02
C ILE A 634 -13.65 9.09 14.85
N ALA A 635 -12.39 8.77 14.53
CA ALA A 635 -11.82 7.45 14.69
C ALA A 635 -10.93 7.39 15.94
N ALA A 636 -11.17 6.41 16.80
CA ALA A 636 -10.46 6.25 18.05
C ALA A 636 -10.13 4.78 18.34
N LYS A 637 -9.07 4.51 19.11
CA LYS A 637 -8.60 3.13 19.37
C LYS A 637 -8.04 2.93 20.77
N ARG A 638 -8.19 1.68 21.25
CA ARG A 638 -7.84 1.24 22.60
C ARG A 638 -7.04 -0.07 22.66
N TYR A 639 -6.56 -0.58 21.52
CA TYR A 639 -5.89 -1.90 21.47
C TYR A 639 -4.68 -2.01 22.40
N GLN A 640 -4.02 -0.87 22.68
CA GLN A 640 -2.89 -0.75 23.60
C GLN A 640 -3.28 -0.81 25.09
N MET A 641 -4.57 -0.93 25.39
CA MET A 641 -5.16 -1.19 26.70
C MET A 641 -5.84 -2.59 26.71
N ASP A 642 -5.43 -3.48 25.80
CA ASP A 642 -6.00 -4.81 25.51
C ASP A 642 -7.48 -4.80 25.09
N ASP A 643 -7.93 -3.67 24.50
CA ASP A 643 -9.31 -3.46 24.06
C ASP A 643 -9.36 -3.23 22.54
N ARG A 644 -9.69 -4.28 21.80
CA ARG A 644 -9.76 -4.30 20.33
C ARG A 644 -11.13 -3.92 19.76
N ALA A 645 -12.05 -3.36 20.56
CA ALA A 645 -13.36 -2.95 20.05
C ALA A 645 -13.25 -1.73 19.09
N PRO A 646 -14.14 -1.61 18.07
CA PRO A 646 -14.19 -0.41 17.25
C PRO A 646 -14.79 0.78 18.01
N TYR A 647 -14.20 1.96 17.79
CA TYR A 647 -14.71 3.25 18.27
C TYR A 647 -14.71 4.26 17.12
N LEU A 648 -15.86 4.37 16.47
CA LEU A 648 -16.21 5.46 15.57
C LEU A 648 -17.36 6.27 16.16
N TRP A 649 -17.30 7.58 16.04
CA TRP A 649 -18.30 8.51 16.58
C TRP A 649 -18.64 9.61 15.57
N LYS A 650 -19.90 10.08 15.61
CA LYS A 650 -20.41 11.22 14.84
C LYS A 650 -21.05 12.24 15.77
N THR A 651 -20.85 13.53 15.49
CA THR A 651 -21.66 14.65 16.01
C THR A 651 -22.21 15.47 14.85
N ASP A 652 -23.33 16.16 15.07
CA ASP A 652 -24.01 17.06 14.11
C ASP A 652 -24.19 18.49 14.66
N ASP A 653 -23.77 18.74 15.91
CA ASP A 653 -24.19 19.90 16.71
C ASP A 653 -23.05 20.61 17.46
N TYR A 654 -21.82 20.55 16.91
CA TYR A 654 -20.58 21.05 17.51
C TYR A 654 -20.12 20.25 18.74
N GLY A 655 -20.41 18.94 18.80
CA GLY A 655 -19.95 18.04 19.86
C GLY A 655 -20.79 18.06 21.15
N LYS A 656 -21.99 18.65 21.12
CA LYS A 656 -22.91 18.63 22.29
C LYS A 656 -23.53 17.25 22.45
N THR A 657 -23.81 16.57 21.35
CA THR A 657 -24.27 15.18 21.31
C THR A 657 -23.39 14.34 20.38
N TRP A 658 -23.32 13.04 20.68
CA TRP A 658 -22.50 12.07 19.97
C TRP A 658 -23.25 10.76 19.76
N LYS A 659 -23.14 10.19 18.55
CA LYS A 659 -23.64 8.87 18.17
C LYS A 659 -22.46 7.94 17.92
N LYS A 660 -22.44 6.76 18.55
CA LYS A 660 -21.47 5.71 18.21
C LYS A 660 -21.92 5.05 16.90
N ILE A 661 -21.04 5.04 15.90
CA ILE A 661 -21.34 4.62 14.52
C ILE A 661 -20.45 3.44 14.11
N VAL A 662 -20.64 2.27 14.73
CA VAL A 662 -19.77 1.08 14.54
C VAL A 662 -20.51 -0.17 14.05
N THR A 663 -21.82 -0.08 13.82
CA THR A 663 -22.65 -1.20 13.34
C THR A 663 -22.10 -1.73 12.01
N GLY A 664 -21.88 -3.04 11.91
CA GLY A 664 -21.33 -3.69 10.71
C GLY A 664 -19.80 -3.77 10.65
N ILE A 665 -19.06 -3.11 11.55
CA ILE A 665 -17.61 -3.31 11.70
C ILE A 665 -17.35 -4.61 12.49
N GLY A 666 -16.39 -5.41 12.03
CA GLY A 666 -16.02 -6.68 12.66
C GLY A 666 -15.47 -6.52 14.09
N ALA A 667 -15.72 -7.50 14.95
CA ALA A 667 -15.07 -7.55 16.26
C ALA A 667 -13.54 -7.70 16.07
N GLY A 668 -12.76 -6.85 16.73
CA GLY A 668 -11.30 -6.81 16.56
C GLY A 668 -10.80 -5.88 15.43
N HIS A 669 -11.70 -5.40 14.56
CA HIS A 669 -11.40 -4.49 13.44
C HIS A 669 -11.47 -3.03 13.92
N TYR A 670 -10.64 -2.67 14.90
CA TYR A 670 -10.62 -1.29 15.40
C TYR A 670 -10.17 -0.31 14.31
N ALA A 671 -10.75 0.90 14.34
CA ALA A 671 -10.51 1.93 13.34
C ALA A 671 -9.26 2.74 13.66
N HIS A 672 -8.47 3.03 12.63
CA HIS A 672 -7.35 3.97 12.69
C HIS A 672 -7.74 5.34 12.13
N THR A 673 -8.61 5.35 11.12
CA THR A 673 -8.94 6.54 10.33
C THR A 673 -10.39 6.48 9.84
N VAL A 674 -11.03 7.64 9.70
CA VAL A 674 -12.37 7.81 9.11
C VAL A 674 -12.36 9.06 8.22
N ARG A 675 -13.03 9.03 7.06
CA ARG A 675 -13.20 10.20 6.18
C ARG A 675 -14.60 10.26 5.59
N GLU A 676 -15.13 11.48 5.48
CA GLU A 676 -16.29 11.83 4.67
C GLU A 676 -15.88 11.95 3.19
N ASP A 677 -16.74 11.48 2.28
CA ASP A 677 -16.53 11.67 0.85
C ASP A 677 -16.60 13.15 0.48
N MET A 678 -15.63 13.66 -0.29
CA MET A 678 -15.57 15.07 -0.64
C MET A 678 -16.74 15.58 -1.52
N THR A 679 -17.55 14.68 -2.09
CA THR A 679 -18.61 15.03 -3.07
C THR A 679 -20.00 14.51 -2.71
N LYS A 680 -20.10 13.44 -1.91
CA LYS A 680 -21.37 12.83 -1.51
C LYS A 680 -21.56 12.90 0.02
N PRO A 681 -22.43 13.78 0.52
CA PRO A 681 -22.81 13.80 1.94
C PRO A 681 -23.29 12.43 2.42
N GLY A 682 -22.88 12.03 3.62
CA GLY A 682 -23.28 10.75 4.23
C GLY A 682 -22.63 9.49 3.63
N LEU A 683 -21.73 9.62 2.64
CA LEU A 683 -20.83 8.54 2.24
C LEU A 683 -19.54 8.64 3.05
N LEU A 684 -19.23 7.63 3.85
CA LEU A 684 -18.05 7.59 4.71
C LEU A 684 -17.17 6.38 4.39
N TYR A 685 -15.85 6.54 4.57
CA TYR A 685 -14.86 5.46 4.51
C TYR A 685 -14.12 5.34 5.84
N ALA A 686 -13.76 4.12 6.24
CA ALA A 686 -12.95 3.87 7.44
C ALA A 686 -11.81 2.90 7.14
N GLY A 687 -10.61 3.23 7.62
CA GLY A 687 -9.46 2.32 7.62
C GLY A 687 -9.32 1.65 8.98
N THR A 688 -9.20 0.32 8.97
CA THR A 688 -9.16 -0.51 10.18
C THR A 688 -7.89 -1.37 10.23
N GLU A 689 -7.71 -2.10 11.32
CA GLU A 689 -6.66 -3.14 11.45
C GLU A 689 -6.72 -4.19 10.33
N HIS A 690 -7.93 -4.49 9.83
CA HIS A 690 -8.21 -5.53 8.85
C HIS A 690 -8.84 -4.92 7.59
N GLY A 691 -8.13 -3.97 6.96
CA GLY A 691 -8.53 -3.36 5.70
C GLY A 691 -9.59 -2.25 5.80
N VAL A 692 -10.30 -2.01 4.70
CA VAL A 692 -11.16 -0.83 4.48
C VAL A 692 -12.64 -1.16 4.65
N TYR A 693 -13.41 -0.23 5.21
CA TYR A 693 -14.87 -0.24 5.30
C TYR A 693 -15.48 1.00 4.65
N VAL A 694 -16.73 0.89 4.20
CA VAL A 694 -17.55 2.00 3.67
C VAL A 694 -18.93 2.00 4.32
N SER A 695 -19.53 3.19 4.45
CA SER A 695 -20.92 3.39 4.89
C SER A 695 -21.62 4.33 3.92
N PHE A 696 -22.77 3.90 3.39
CA PHE A 696 -23.62 4.68 2.49
C PHE A 696 -24.73 5.46 3.22
N ASN A 697 -24.74 5.39 4.56
CA ASN A 697 -25.78 5.91 5.43
C ASN A 697 -25.19 6.58 6.67
N ASP A 698 -24.17 7.43 6.47
CA ASP A 698 -23.69 8.38 7.48
C ASP A 698 -23.14 7.73 8.77
N GLY A 699 -22.60 6.50 8.61
CA GLY A 699 -22.03 5.69 9.69
C GLY A 699 -23.02 4.73 10.37
N ASP A 700 -24.32 4.77 10.02
CA ASP A 700 -25.33 3.95 10.67
C ASP A 700 -25.15 2.45 10.40
N ASN A 701 -24.58 2.09 9.26
CA ASN A 701 -24.08 0.75 8.97
C ASN A 701 -22.82 0.79 8.09
N TRP A 702 -21.80 0.03 8.48
CA TRP A 702 -20.55 -0.19 7.75
C TRP A 702 -20.50 -1.55 7.07
N GLN A 703 -19.68 -1.65 6.03
CA GLN A 703 -19.50 -2.87 5.24
C GLN A 703 -18.06 -2.98 4.72
N PRO A 704 -17.48 -4.19 4.64
CA PRO A 704 -16.09 -4.38 4.22
C PRO A 704 -15.91 -4.06 2.73
N MET A 705 -14.86 -3.34 2.36
CA MET A 705 -14.56 -2.92 1.00
C MET A 705 -13.14 -3.38 0.59
N GLN A 706 -12.88 -4.67 0.75
CA GLN A 706 -11.54 -5.22 0.58
C GLN A 706 -11.10 -5.26 -0.89
N LEU A 707 -11.97 -5.61 -1.84
CA LEU A 707 -11.72 -5.48 -3.29
C LEU A 707 -10.33 -5.99 -3.74
N GLY A 708 -9.92 -7.17 -3.24
CA GLY A 708 -8.63 -7.80 -3.54
C GLY A 708 -7.43 -7.29 -2.75
N LEU A 709 -7.62 -6.38 -1.79
CA LEU A 709 -6.58 -5.99 -0.83
C LEU A 709 -6.23 -7.17 0.10
N PRO A 710 -4.94 -7.39 0.43
CA PRO A 710 -4.58 -8.31 1.49
C PRO A 710 -5.08 -7.80 2.86
N ASP A 711 -5.23 -8.70 3.82
CA ASP A 711 -5.43 -8.31 5.23
C ASP A 711 -4.24 -7.46 5.67
N THR A 712 -4.45 -6.18 6.01
CA THR A 712 -3.39 -5.26 6.43
C THR A 712 -3.98 -4.05 7.14
N GLN A 713 -3.18 -3.49 8.05
CA GLN A 713 -3.55 -2.29 8.79
C GLN A 713 -3.57 -1.08 7.85
N ILE A 714 -4.74 -0.43 7.75
CA ILE A 714 -4.90 0.84 7.05
C ILE A 714 -4.57 1.95 8.04
N SER A 715 -3.34 2.46 8.00
CA SER A 715 -2.88 3.51 8.92
C SER A 715 -3.56 4.84 8.67
N ASP A 716 -3.72 5.23 7.40
CA ASP A 716 -4.46 6.42 7.02
C ASP A 716 -5.07 6.34 5.60
N LEU A 717 -6.04 7.21 5.33
CA LEU A 717 -6.86 7.21 4.12
C LEU A 717 -7.18 8.64 3.68
N ILE A 718 -7.09 8.90 2.37
CA ILE A 718 -7.42 10.19 1.74
C ILE A 718 -8.40 9.96 0.59
N VAL A 719 -9.49 10.73 0.57
CA VAL A 719 -10.46 10.76 -0.53
C VAL A 719 -10.07 11.87 -1.50
N THR A 720 -9.99 11.59 -2.81
CA THR A 720 -9.74 12.60 -3.86
C THR A 720 -11.00 12.85 -4.71
N GLU A 721 -10.94 13.78 -5.68
CA GLU A 721 -12.06 14.00 -6.60
C GLU A 721 -12.38 12.76 -7.44
N LYS A 722 -11.38 11.91 -7.74
CA LYS A 722 -11.51 10.74 -8.62
C LYS A 722 -11.37 9.42 -7.88
N ASP A 723 -10.44 9.34 -6.93
CA ASP A 723 -9.89 8.10 -6.39
C ASP A 723 -9.97 8.03 -4.86
N LEU A 724 -9.77 6.83 -4.30
CA LEU A 724 -9.55 6.62 -2.87
C LEU A 724 -8.11 6.14 -2.65
N VAL A 725 -7.37 6.79 -1.76
CA VAL A 725 -5.94 6.54 -1.53
C VAL A 725 -5.74 6.04 -0.10
N ILE A 726 -4.96 4.98 0.09
CA ILE A 726 -4.65 4.42 1.41
C ILE A 726 -3.14 4.27 1.64
N GLY A 727 -2.72 4.58 2.86
CA GLY A 727 -1.45 4.17 3.43
C GLY A 727 -1.66 2.91 4.26
N THR A 728 -0.76 1.94 4.12
CA THR A 728 -0.76 0.72 4.93
C THR A 728 0.47 0.67 5.84
N HIS A 729 0.38 -0.06 6.95
CA HIS A 729 1.51 -0.30 7.85
C HIS A 729 2.23 -1.62 7.54
N GLY A 730 2.61 -1.83 6.27
CA GLY A 730 3.33 -3.06 5.86
C GLY A 730 3.14 -3.53 4.41
N ARG A 731 2.35 -2.83 3.59
CA ARG A 731 2.16 -3.13 2.15
C ARG A 731 2.33 -1.89 1.23
N SER A 732 2.97 -0.82 1.70
CA SER A 732 3.12 0.47 0.99
C SER A 732 1.78 1.17 0.69
N MET A 733 1.67 1.92 -0.41
CA MET A 733 0.49 2.75 -0.76
C MET A 733 -0.37 2.08 -1.85
N TYR A 734 -1.68 2.28 -1.77
CA TYR A 734 -2.63 1.85 -2.81
C TYR A 734 -3.58 2.96 -3.23
N VAL A 735 -4.07 2.85 -4.47
CA VAL A 735 -5.15 3.67 -5.04
C VAL A 735 -6.28 2.74 -5.48
N LEU A 736 -7.52 3.05 -5.11
CA LEU A 736 -8.72 2.52 -5.75
C LEU A 736 -9.12 3.54 -6.83
N ASP A 737 -8.81 3.21 -8.08
CA ASP A 737 -9.03 4.10 -9.21
C ASP A 737 -10.53 4.29 -9.51
N ASP A 738 -10.94 5.54 -9.71
CA ASP A 738 -12.29 5.94 -10.15
C ASP A 738 -13.44 5.36 -9.28
N VAL A 739 -13.74 6.08 -8.19
CA VAL A 739 -14.79 5.73 -7.22
C VAL A 739 -16.20 6.19 -7.61
N ALA A 740 -16.44 6.56 -8.89
CA ALA A 740 -17.79 6.89 -9.36
C ALA A 740 -18.84 5.80 -9.05
N PRO A 741 -18.55 4.48 -9.16
CA PRO A 741 -19.52 3.44 -8.80
C PRO A 741 -20.00 3.51 -7.34
N ILE A 742 -19.10 3.82 -6.41
CA ILE A 742 -19.40 3.94 -4.98
C ILE A 742 -20.23 5.21 -4.71
N ARG A 743 -19.87 6.32 -5.36
CA ARG A 743 -20.59 7.60 -5.24
C ARG A 743 -21.98 7.56 -5.84
N GLU A 744 -22.18 6.90 -6.97
CA GLU A 744 -23.51 6.79 -7.58
C GLU A 744 -24.38 5.70 -6.94
N PHE A 745 -23.81 4.78 -6.15
CA PHE A 745 -24.57 3.69 -5.57
C PHE A 745 -25.75 4.17 -4.71
N SER A 746 -26.92 3.62 -5.01
CA SER A 746 -28.22 3.94 -4.40
C SER A 746 -29.16 2.71 -4.50
N PRO A 747 -30.31 2.71 -3.80
CA PRO A 747 -31.31 1.63 -3.91
C PRO A 747 -31.89 1.45 -5.32
N GLU A 748 -31.83 2.48 -6.17
CA GLU A 748 -32.27 2.48 -7.55
C GLU A 748 -31.21 1.82 -8.45
N VAL A 749 -29.94 2.24 -8.31
CA VAL A 749 -28.80 1.62 -9.02
C VAL A 749 -28.70 0.14 -8.66
N ALA A 750 -28.88 -0.21 -7.39
CA ALA A 750 -28.84 -1.58 -6.89
C ALA A 750 -29.93 -2.51 -7.46
N LYS A 751 -30.96 -1.95 -8.13
CA LYS A 751 -32.07 -2.67 -8.77
C LYS A 751 -32.06 -2.57 -10.29
N ALA A 752 -31.15 -1.80 -10.89
CA ALA A 752 -31.12 -1.57 -12.32
C ALA A 752 -30.48 -2.74 -13.08
N ASP A 753 -31.09 -3.23 -14.17
CA ASP A 753 -30.46 -4.29 -14.99
C ASP A 753 -29.16 -3.84 -15.65
N VAL A 754 -29.07 -2.54 -15.92
CA VAL A 754 -27.94 -1.84 -16.55
C VAL A 754 -27.85 -0.47 -15.91
N HIS A 755 -26.66 -0.07 -15.44
CA HIS A 755 -26.37 1.30 -15.05
C HIS A 755 -25.07 1.75 -15.72
N PHE A 756 -25.01 3.02 -16.16
CA PHE A 756 -23.82 3.58 -16.80
C PHE A 756 -23.32 4.76 -15.98
N PHE A 757 -22.21 4.57 -15.29
CA PHE A 757 -21.65 5.54 -14.35
C PHE A 757 -21.09 6.76 -15.09
N LYS A 758 -21.16 7.93 -14.45
CA LYS A 758 -20.60 9.18 -14.98
C LYS A 758 -19.06 9.09 -14.98
N PRO A 759 -18.41 9.22 -16.14
CA PRO A 759 -16.96 9.19 -16.23
C PRO A 759 -16.31 10.49 -15.72
N TYR A 760 -15.09 10.37 -15.22
CA TYR A 760 -14.21 11.51 -14.97
C TYR A 760 -13.57 12.05 -16.26
N SER A 761 -13.03 13.27 -16.21
CA SER A 761 -12.27 13.83 -17.32
C SER A 761 -11.02 13.01 -17.60
N ALA A 762 -10.76 12.74 -18.88
CA ALA A 762 -9.46 12.25 -19.35
C ALA A 762 -8.47 13.41 -19.52
N VAL A 763 -7.18 13.12 -19.58
CA VAL A 763 -6.14 14.14 -19.82
C VAL A 763 -5.16 13.66 -20.89
N ARG A 764 -5.02 14.41 -21.98
CA ARG A 764 -4.22 14.02 -23.15
C ARG A 764 -2.83 13.54 -22.72
N ARG A 765 -2.48 12.32 -23.16
CA ARG A 765 -1.19 11.66 -22.93
C ARG A 765 -0.82 11.38 -21.46
N VAL A 766 -1.73 11.58 -20.50
CA VAL A 766 -1.47 11.33 -19.07
C VAL A 766 -2.49 10.37 -18.47
N GLN A 767 -3.79 10.60 -18.70
CA GLN A 767 -4.88 9.76 -18.21
C GLN A 767 -5.84 9.43 -19.36
N ASN A 768 -6.00 8.13 -19.66
CA ASN A 768 -6.94 7.65 -20.67
C ASN A 768 -8.39 7.88 -20.26
N ALA A 769 -9.31 7.83 -21.23
CA ALA A 769 -10.73 7.95 -20.94
C ALA A 769 -11.28 6.60 -20.42
N VAL A 770 -11.66 6.57 -19.15
CA VAL A 770 -12.16 5.39 -18.44
C VAL A 770 -13.67 5.49 -18.26
N PHE A 771 -14.35 4.38 -18.49
CA PHE A 771 -15.80 4.30 -18.46
C PHE A 771 -16.23 3.02 -17.73
N GLN A 772 -17.16 3.16 -16.79
CA GLN A 772 -17.62 2.04 -15.96
C GLN A 772 -19.13 1.84 -16.14
N TYR A 773 -19.57 0.58 -16.21
CA TYR A 773 -20.99 0.23 -16.29
C TYR A 773 -21.27 -1.08 -15.57
N TYR A 774 -22.45 -1.16 -14.96
CA TYR A 774 -22.95 -2.34 -14.29
C TYR A 774 -23.92 -3.11 -15.20
N LEU A 775 -23.84 -4.45 -15.17
CA LEU A 775 -24.80 -5.36 -15.78
C LEU A 775 -25.28 -6.37 -14.72
N ALA A 776 -26.58 -6.45 -14.46
CA ALA A 776 -27.12 -7.39 -13.46
C ALA A 776 -26.98 -8.87 -13.85
N LYS A 777 -26.86 -9.15 -15.15
CA LYS A 777 -26.64 -10.46 -15.76
C LYS A 777 -25.65 -10.30 -16.93
N PRO A 778 -25.01 -11.37 -17.42
CA PRO A 778 -24.24 -11.28 -18.65
C PRO A 778 -25.14 -10.83 -19.81
N SER A 779 -24.58 -10.08 -20.75
CA SER A 779 -25.28 -9.60 -21.94
C SER A 779 -24.76 -10.32 -23.18
N ASP A 780 -25.63 -10.61 -24.16
CA ASP A 780 -25.22 -11.20 -25.43
C ASP A 780 -24.25 -10.29 -26.18
N LYS A 781 -24.49 -8.97 -26.10
CA LYS A 781 -23.72 -7.94 -26.79
C LYS A 781 -23.69 -6.63 -25.99
N VAL A 782 -22.49 -6.07 -25.85
CA VAL A 782 -22.25 -4.69 -25.44
C VAL A 782 -21.64 -3.94 -26.62
N LYS A 783 -22.22 -2.79 -26.99
CA LYS A 783 -21.65 -1.84 -27.93
C LYS A 783 -21.34 -0.53 -27.22
N ILE A 784 -20.17 0.02 -27.48
CA ILE A 784 -19.74 1.34 -27.03
C ILE A 784 -19.44 2.21 -28.25
N GLU A 785 -20.08 3.37 -28.31
CA GLU A 785 -19.85 4.39 -29.33
C GLU A 785 -19.27 5.66 -28.68
N ILE A 786 -18.12 6.11 -29.14
CA ILE A 786 -17.55 7.40 -28.78
C ILE A 786 -18.01 8.43 -29.82
N LEU A 787 -18.51 9.58 -29.37
CA LEU A 787 -19.07 10.64 -30.18
C LEU A 787 -18.37 11.97 -29.90
N ASP A 788 -18.20 12.81 -30.91
CA ASP A 788 -17.68 14.17 -30.75
C ASP A 788 -18.74 15.14 -30.15
N SER A 789 -18.34 16.39 -29.94
CA SER A 789 -19.23 17.45 -29.42
C SER A 789 -20.45 17.77 -30.29
N LYS A 790 -20.49 17.30 -31.54
CA LYS A 790 -21.60 17.44 -32.49
C LYS A 790 -22.44 16.16 -32.62
N GLY A 791 -22.06 15.08 -31.93
CA GLY A 791 -22.71 13.78 -32.00
C GLY A 791 -22.24 12.88 -33.16
N ASN A 792 -21.17 13.23 -33.87
CA ASN A 792 -20.61 12.38 -34.93
C ASN A 792 -19.87 11.20 -34.31
N LEU A 793 -19.97 10.02 -34.93
CA LEU A 793 -19.25 8.82 -34.49
C LEU A 793 -17.74 8.99 -34.68
N VAL A 794 -17.00 8.96 -33.57
CA VAL A 794 -15.53 8.92 -33.54
C VAL A 794 -15.05 7.49 -33.73
N ARG A 795 -15.55 6.55 -32.91
CA ARG A 795 -15.16 5.15 -32.93
C ARG A 795 -16.23 4.29 -32.26
N SER A 796 -16.43 3.07 -32.77
CA SER A 796 -17.33 2.07 -32.20
C SER A 796 -16.54 0.84 -31.78
N PHE A 797 -16.92 0.24 -30.65
CA PHE A 797 -16.34 -0.97 -30.10
C PHE A 797 -17.48 -1.93 -29.75
N GLU A 798 -17.30 -3.22 -30.00
CA GLU A 798 -18.29 -4.25 -29.69
C GLU A 798 -17.63 -5.36 -28.87
N SER A 799 -18.39 -5.94 -27.93
CA SER A 799 -17.94 -7.05 -27.11
C SER A 799 -17.74 -8.31 -27.96
N VAL A 800 -16.61 -8.99 -27.77
CA VAL A 800 -16.35 -10.31 -28.35
C VAL A 800 -16.76 -11.41 -27.37
N ASP A 801 -16.98 -12.62 -27.88
CA ASP A 801 -17.15 -13.80 -27.03
C ASP A 801 -15.83 -14.17 -26.34
N ALA A 802 -15.96 -14.76 -25.15
CA ALA A 802 -14.82 -15.35 -24.46
C ALA A 802 -14.41 -16.64 -25.21
N PRO A 803 -13.10 -16.97 -25.27
CA PRO A 803 -12.62 -18.24 -25.80
C PRO A 803 -13.21 -19.42 -25.01
N ALA A 804 -13.39 -20.58 -25.64
CA ALA A 804 -13.82 -21.77 -24.92
C ALA A 804 -12.74 -22.23 -23.92
N ALA A 805 -13.17 -22.77 -22.77
CA ALA A 805 -12.24 -23.21 -21.73
C ALA A 805 -11.34 -24.36 -22.23
N GLY A 806 -10.05 -24.10 -22.41
CA GLY A 806 -9.06 -25.03 -22.95
C GLY A 806 -8.57 -24.66 -24.35
N GLU A 807 -9.28 -23.81 -25.09
CA GLU A 807 -8.71 -23.11 -26.23
C GLU A 807 -7.77 -22.01 -25.71
N LYS A 808 -6.60 -21.87 -26.34
CA LYS A 808 -5.84 -20.63 -26.26
C LYS A 808 -6.79 -19.50 -26.66
N ALA A 809 -6.81 -18.40 -25.90
CA ALA A 809 -7.50 -17.21 -26.36
C ALA A 809 -7.01 -16.84 -27.76
N PRO A 810 -7.84 -16.30 -28.68
CA PRO A 810 -7.38 -15.83 -30.00
C PRO A 810 -6.29 -14.75 -29.94
N ALA A 811 -5.96 -14.27 -28.75
CA ALA A 811 -4.74 -13.53 -28.45
C ALA A 811 -3.46 -14.37 -28.69
N ALA A 812 -3.35 -15.59 -28.18
CA ALA A 812 -2.08 -16.35 -28.12
C ALA A 812 -1.65 -17.06 -29.43
N GLU A 813 -2.32 -16.78 -30.55
CA GLU A 813 -1.85 -17.08 -31.93
C GLU A 813 -1.81 -15.80 -32.81
N MET A 814 -2.19 -14.63 -32.27
CA MET A 814 -2.01 -13.32 -32.90
C MET A 814 -1.08 -12.37 -32.11
N GLU A 815 -0.56 -12.79 -30.95
CA GLU A 815 0.29 -11.97 -30.06
C GLU A 815 1.76 -11.91 -30.52
N GLU A 816 2.27 -12.96 -31.16
CA GLU A 816 3.70 -13.06 -31.53
C GLU A 816 4.08 -12.21 -32.77
N ASP A 817 3.15 -12.00 -33.70
CA ASP A 817 3.33 -11.16 -34.90
C ASP A 817 3.58 -9.69 -34.55
N ASN A 818 2.80 -9.13 -33.61
CA ASN A 818 2.77 -7.70 -33.38
C ASN A 818 2.73 -7.31 -31.89
N PRO A 819 3.84 -7.51 -31.14
CA PRO A 819 4.01 -7.01 -29.77
C PRO A 819 4.06 -5.46 -29.69
N ARG A 820 3.66 -4.75 -30.76
CA ARG A 820 3.63 -3.29 -30.89
C ARG A 820 2.26 -2.74 -31.28
N ALA A 821 1.19 -3.54 -31.33
CA ALA A 821 -0.17 -3.07 -31.57
C ALA A 821 -0.91 -2.73 -30.26
N PRO A 822 -1.20 -1.45 -29.96
CA PRO A 822 -2.13 -1.09 -28.89
C PRO A 822 -3.55 -1.46 -29.35
N ARG A 823 -4.06 -2.60 -28.88
CA ARG A 823 -5.47 -2.96 -29.05
C ARG A 823 -6.23 -2.52 -27.80
N VAL A 824 -7.07 -1.49 -27.95
CA VAL A 824 -8.12 -1.18 -26.97
C VAL A 824 -8.90 -2.46 -26.70
N LYS A 825 -8.95 -2.89 -25.43
CA LYS A 825 -9.65 -4.13 -25.06
C LYS A 825 -11.15 -3.98 -25.39
N PRO A 826 -11.78 -4.95 -26.06
CA PRO A 826 -13.23 -4.93 -26.28
C PRO A 826 -14.00 -4.76 -24.97
N PRO A 827 -15.17 -4.08 -24.99
CA PRO A 827 -16.02 -3.98 -23.81
C PRO A 827 -16.44 -5.37 -23.31
N THR A 828 -16.34 -5.59 -22.00
CA THR A 828 -16.73 -6.85 -21.37
C THR A 828 -18.25 -6.93 -21.18
N LYS A 829 -18.81 -8.12 -21.37
CA LYS A 829 -20.26 -8.36 -21.30
C LYS A 829 -20.68 -9.20 -20.09
N ASN A 830 -19.87 -9.16 -19.03
CA ASN A 830 -20.02 -10.00 -17.84
C ASN A 830 -21.04 -9.41 -16.86
N ALA A 831 -21.65 -10.24 -16.02
CA ALA A 831 -22.41 -9.75 -14.87
C ALA A 831 -21.48 -9.07 -13.86
N GLY A 832 -21.95 -7.98 -13.26
CA GLY A 832 -21.22 -7.14 -12.32
C GLY A 832 -20.71 -5.85 -12.94
N LEU A 833 -19.67 -5.28 -12.33
CA LEU A 833 -19.04 -4.06 -12.79
C LEU A 833 -18.07 -4.35 -13.94
N ASN A 834 -18.24 -3.62 -15.04
CA ASN A 834 -17.42 -3.69 -16.23
C ASN A 834 -16.71 -2.36 -16.44
N ARG A 835 -15.45 -2.40 -16.89
CA ARG A 835 -14.60 -1.23 -17.16
C ARG A 835 -14.15 -1.26 -18.62
N PHE A 836 -14.35 -0.17 -19.33
CA PHE A 836 -13.83 0.07 -20.68
C PHE A 836 -12.89 1.28 -20.65
N GLU A 837 -11.78 1.20 -21.38
CA GLU A 837 -10.77 2.25 -21.44
C GLU A 837 -10.45 2.57 -22.89
N TRP A 838 -10.69 3.82 -23.29
CA TRP A 838 -10.37 4.32 -24.62
C TRP A 838 -9.02 5.03 -24.59
N ASP A 839 -8.14 4.63 -25.51
CA ASP A 839 -6.83 5.23 -25.80
C ASP A 839 -6.90 6.66 -26.38
N MET A 840 -8.11 7.24 -26.45
CA MET A 840 -8.41 8.53 -27.07
C MET A 840 -8.04 8.59 -28.57
N ARG A 841 -7.91 7.45 -29.26
CA ARG A 841 -7.50 7.40 -30.67
C ARG A 841 -8.69 7.22 -31.61
N TYR A 842 -8.74 8.08 -32.63
CA TYR A 842 -9.61 7.93 -33.81
C TYR A 842 -9.20 6.67 -34.63
N PRO A 843 -9.98 6.26 -35.64
CA PRO A 843 -9.58 5.21 -36.57
C PRO A 843 -8.28 5.55 -37.32
N GLY A 844 -7.40 4.55 -37.43
CA GLY A 844 -6.17 4.62 -38.22
C GLY A 844 -6.41 4.66 -39.72
N ALA A 845 -5.32 4.66 -40.48
CA ALA A 845 -5.35 4.50 -41.92
C ALA A 845 -5.65 3.04 -42.32
N THR A 846 -6.12 2.81 -43.55
CA THR A 846 -6.36 1.47 -44.09
C THR A 846 -5.11 0.61 -44.00
N GLU A 847 -5.25 -0.68 -43.67
CA GLU A 847 -4.16 -1.66 -43.69
C GLU A 847 -4.39 -2.73 -44.78
N PHE A 848 -3.31 -3.40 -45.19
CA PHE A 848 -3.38 -4.51 -46.14
C PHE A 848 -2.40 -5.63 -45.76
N LYS A 849 -2.66 -6.84 -46.25
CA LYS A 849 -1.85 -8.03 -45.93
C LYS A 849 -0.39 -7.84 -46.32
N GLY A 850 0.52 -8.09 -45.37
CA GLY A 850 1.96 -7.94 -45.55
C GLY A 850 2.46 -6.48 -45.59
N MET A 851 1.70 -5.52 -45.03
CA MET A 851 2.14 -4.13 -44.89
C MET A 851 3.19 -4.00 -43.78
N ILE A 852 4.42 -3.63 -44.15
CA ILE A 852 5.53 -3.35 -43.24
C ILE A 852 5.87 -1.86 -43.32
N VAL A 853 5.73 -1.16 -42.18
CA VAL A 853 5.97 0.28 -42.06
C VAL A 853 6.96 0.56 -40.94
N TRP A 854 8.00 1.33 -41.25
CA TRP A 854 9.04 1.74 -40.30
C TRP A 854 8.76 3.11 -39.70
N SER A 855 9.17 3.33 -38.45
CA SER A 855 9.08 4.64 -37.79
C SER A 855 7.66 5.25 -37.75
N ALA A 856 6.61 4.42 -37.82
CA ALA A 856 5.21 4.84 -37.68
C ALA A 856 4.33 3.64 -37.28
N ARG A 857 3.06 3.90 -36.94
CA ARG A 857 2.02 2.88 -36.73
C ARG A 857 0.71 3.36 -37.38
N PRO A 858 0.50 3.15 -38.70
CA PRO A 858 -0.62 3.76 -39.42
C PRO A 858 -1.99 3.32 -38.91
N THR A 859 -2.08 2.15 -38.27
CA THR A 859 -3.29 1.61 -37.62
C THR A 859 -3.71 2.36 -36.34
N MET A 860 -2.81 3.14 -35.74
CA MET A 860 -3.08 3.95 -34.54
C MET A 860 -3.50 5.36 -34.93
N GLY A 861 -4.80 5.58 -35.16
CA GLY A 861 -5.34 6.87 -35.66
C GLY A 861 -5.08 8.09 -34.78
N PRO A 862 -5.38 9.31 -35.26
CA PRO A 862 -5.03 10.54 -34.54
C PRO A 862 -5.60 10.62 -33.12
N LEU A 863 -4.83 11.20 -32.21
CA LEU A 863 -5.19 11.41 -30.82
C LEU A 863 -6.23 12.54 -30.71
N ALA A 864 -7.38 12.22 -30.12
CA ALA A 864 -8.51 13.12 -29.96
C ALA A 864 -8.10 14.44 -29.27
N PRO A 865 -8.44 15.61 -29.84
CA PRO A 865 -8.11 16.90 -29.25
C PRO A 865 -8.84 17.09 -27.92
N SER A 866 -8.36 18.03 -27.10
CA SER A 866 -9.09 18.46 -25.92
C SER A 866 -10.47 19.03 -26.28
N GLY A 867 -11.45 18.83 -25.40
CA GLY A 867 -12.82 19.23 -25.62
C GLY A 867 -13.85 18.22 -25.10
N LYS A 868 -15.11 18.48 -25.44
CA LYS A 868 -16.28 17.72 -24.97
C LYS A 868 -16.61 16.57 -25.94
N TYR A 869 -16.91 15.42 -25.36
CA TYR A 869 -17.29 14.19 -26.07
C TYR A 869 -18.51 13.57 -25.38
N GLN A 870 -19.11 12.58 -26.04
CA GLN A 870 -20.11 11.71 -25.43
C GLN A 870 -19.69 10.26 -25.63
N ILE A 871 -20.04 9.42 -24.67
CA ILE A 871 -19.97 7.96 -24.81
C ILE A 871 -21.38 7.40 -24.72
N ARG A 872 -21.72 6.50 -25.63
CA ARG A 872 -23.00 5.78 -25.65
C ARG A 872 -22.77 4.29 -25.46
N LEU A 873 -23.44 3.72 -24.47
CA LEU A 873 -23.50 2.30 -24.16
C LEU A 873 -24.82 1.74 -24.68
N THR A 874 -24.76 0.70 -25.52
CA THR A 874 -25.93 -0.04 -25.99
C THR A 874 -25.80 -1.51 -25.59
N THR A 875 -26.70 -2.00 -24.74
CA THR A 875 -26.67 -3.37 -24.17
C THR A 875 -28.04 -3.73 -23.57
N ALA A 876 -28.42 -5.01 -23.57
CA ALA A 876 -29.68 -5.51 -22.99
C ALA A 876 -30.94 -4.70 -23.38
N GLY A 877 -31.03 -4.27 -24.65
CA GLY A 877 -32.13 -3.45 -25.18
C GLY A 877 -32.16 -1.99 -24.73
N LYS A 878 -31.20 -1.54 -23.91
CA LYS A 878 -31.08 -0.17 -23.41
C LYS A 878 -29.95 0.57 -24.13
N THR A 879 -30.14 1.88 -24.32
CA THR A 879 -29.14 2.82 -24.86
C THR A 879 -28.96 3.96 -23.87
N LEU A 880 -27.79 4.05 -23.25
CA LEU A 880 -27.44 5.05 -22.24
C LEU A 880 -26.30 5.93 -22.77
N THR A 881 -26.36 7.25 -22.55
CA THR A 881 -25.30 8.18 -23.00
C THR A 881 -24.80 9.02 -21.84
N GLN A 882 -23.49 9.13 -21.68
CA GLN A 882 -22.83 9.98 -20.69
C GLN A 882 -21.92 11.01 -21.38
N PRO A 883 -21.94 12.29 -20.97
CA PRO A 883 -20.97 13.27 -21.43
C PRO A 883 -19.62 13.08 -20.72
N PHE A 884 -18.52 13.38 -21.41
CA PHE A 884 -17.19 13.45 -20.81
C PHE A 884 -16.33 14.53 -21.47
N GLU A 885 -15.17 14.80 -20.88
CA GLU A 885 -14.24 15.81 -21.36
C GLU A 885 -12.83 15.23 -21.44
N ILE A 886 -12.12 15.53 -22.53
CA ILE A 886 -10.67 15.36 -22.62
C ILE A 886 -10.05 16.73 -22.35
N LYS A 887 -9.23 16.84 -21.30
CA LYS A 887 -8.51 18.06 -20.96
C LYS A 887 -7.09 18.04 -21.52
N LEU A 888 -6.54 19.22 -21.77
CA LEU A 888 -5.11 19.40 -21.98
C LEU A 888 -4.34 19.09 -20.68
N ASP A 889 -3.09 18.62 -20.78
CA ASP A 889 -2.23 18.46 -19.61
C ASP A 889 -1.97 19.83 -18.94
N PRO A 890 -2.43 20.07 -17.70
CA PRO A 890 -2.33 21.37 -17.03
C PRO A 890 -0.90 21.80 -16.72
N ARG A 891 0.10 20.93 -16.94
CA ARG A 891 1.53 21.27 -16.81
C ARG A 891 2.09 21.99 -18.04
N LEU A 892 1.43 21.90 -19.19
CA LEU A 892 1.89 22.51 -20.43
C LEU A 892 1.78 24.03 -20.36
N LYS A 893 2.90 24.72 -20.54
CA LYS A 893 2.96 26.19 -20.58
C LYS A 893 3.10 26.65 -22.03
N GLY A 894 2.20 27.52 -22.48
CA GLY A 894 2.24 28.09 -23.83
C GLY A 894 1.68 27.20 -24.94
N VAL A 895 0.98 26.11 -24.59
CA VAL A 895 0.20 25.28 -25.53
C VAL A 895 -1.28 25.53 -25.26
N THR A 896 -2.06 25.76 -26.31
CA THR A 896 -3.51 26.02 -26.23
C THR A 896 -4.34 24.88 -26.83
N ASP A 897 -5.64 24.85 -26.51
CA ASP A 897 -6.59 23.94 -27.17
C ASP A 897 -6.63 24.17 -28.70
N ALA A 898 -6.40 25.40 -29.17
CA ALA A 898 -6.34 25.72 -30.59
C ALA A 898 -5.13 25.06 -31.28
N ASP A 899 -3.96 25.06 -30.63
CA ASP A 899 -2.74 24.41 -31.15
C ASP A 899 -2.93 22.90 -31.29
N VAL A 900 -3.56 22.27 -30.29
CA VAL A 900 -3.86 20.83 -30.28
C VAL A 900 -4.97 20.48 -31.26
N GLN A 901 -5.97 21.35 -31.45
CA GLN A 901 -6.97 21.20 -32.49
C GLN A 901 -6.32 21.27 -33.88
N GLU A 902 -5.41 22.22 -34.11
CA GLU A 902 -4.66 22.35 -35.36
C GLU A 902 -3.79 21.11 -35.64
N GLN A 903 -3.08 20.61 -34.61
CA GLN A 903 -2.33 19.36 -34.65
C GLN A 903 -3.20 18.17 -35.09
N PHE A 904 -4.37 18.03 -34.47
CA PHE A 904 -5.32 16.98 -34.82
C PHE A 904 -5.83 17.11 -36.27
N GLN A 905 -6.13 18.32 -36.76
CA GLN A 905 -6.56 18.50 -38.15
C GLN A 905 -5.47 18.10 -39.16
N LEU A 906 -4.20 18.41 -38.90
CA LEU A 906 -3.10 17.96 -39.78
C LEU A 906 -2.88 16.44 -39.69
N ALA A 907 -2.96 15.85 -38.50
CA ALA A 907 -2.86 14.40 -38.30
C ALA A 907 -3.99 13.64 -39.02
N ILE A 908 -5.22 14.16 -38.99
CA ILE A 908 -6.38 13.63 -39.75
C ILE A 908 -6.10 13.65 -41.25
N LYS A 909 -5.63 14.78 -41.81
CA LYS A 909 -5.25 14.86 -43.23
C LYS A 909 -4.18 13.84 -43.61
N LEU A 910 -3.13 13.69 -42.79
CA LEU A 910 -2.06 12.72 -43.05
C LEU A 910 -2.55 11.26 -42.96
N ARG A 911 -3.43 10.95 -42.02
CA ARG A 911 -4.11 9.64 -41.91
C ARG A 911 -4.93 9.37 -43.17
N ASP A 912 -5.69 10.35 -43.67
CA ASP A 912 -6.49 10.22 -44.91
C ASP A 912 -5.62 10.00 -46.16
N GLN A 913 -4.51 10.74 -46.30
CA GLN A 913 -3.56 10.53 -47.41
C GLN A 913 -2.87 9.16 -47.31
N THR A 914 -2.57 8.70 -46.08
CA THR A 914 -2.01 7.36 -45.85
C THR A 914 -3.03 6.27 -46.25
N SER A 915 -4.32 6.43 -45.91
CA SER A 915 -5.38 5.53 -46.37
C SER A 915 -5.42 5.47 -47.89
N LYS A 916 -5.51 6.61 -48.59
CA LYS A 916 -5.58 6.63 -50.07
C LYS A 916 -4.40 5.91 -50.74
N ALA A 917 -3.18 6.07 -50.20
CA ALA A 917 -2.01 5.34 -50.70
C ALA A 917 -2.15 3.82 -50.49
N ASN A 918 -2.69 3.39 -49.35
CA ASN A 918 -2.90 1.98 -49.02
C ASN A 918 -4.09 1.36 -49.78
N ASP A 919 -5.19 2.10 -49.93
CA ASP A 919 -6.38 1.73 -50.72
C ASP A 919 -6.00 1.51 -52.20
N ALA A 920 -5.15 2.39 -52.74
CA ALA A 920 -4.60 2.24 -54.09
C ALA A 920 -3.73 0.99 -54.23
N VAL A 921 -2.91 0.63 -53.23
CA VAL A 921 -2.15 -0.64 -53.22
C VAL A 921 -3.07 -1.86 -53.17
N VAL A 922 -4.17 -1.81 -52.39
CA VAL A 922 -5.19 -2.88 -52.39
C VAL A 922 -5.81 -3.02 -53.78
N GLN A 923 -6.29 -1.92 -54.35
CA GLN A 923 -6.91 -1.91 -55.69
C GLN A 923 -5.95 -2.43 -56.77
N ILE A 924 -4.67 -2.03 -56.72
CA ILE A 924 -3.62 -2.51 -57.63
C ILE A 924 -3.43 -4.02 -57.50
N ARG A 925 -3.39 -4.57 -56.28
CA ARG A 925 -3.21 -6.02 -56.04
C ARG A 925 -4.40 -6.83 -56.55
N ASP A 926 -5.62 -6.39 -56.26
CA ASP A 926 -6.85 -7.02 -56.74
C ASP A 926 -6.90 -7.05 -58.28
N LEU A 927 -6.49 -5.95 -58.93
CA LEU A 927 -6.41 -5.87 -60.39
C LEU A 927 -5.32 -6.77 -60.97
N LYS A 928 -4.13 -6.81 -60.34
CA LYS A 928 -3.03 -7.72 -60.74
C LYS A 928 -3.44 -9.18 -60.63
N GLU A 929 -4.18 -9.57 -59.58
CA GLU A 929 -4.72 -10.93 -59.45
C GLU A 929 -5.74 -11.25 -60.55
N LYS A 930 -6.71 -10.35 -60.81
CA LYS A 930 -7.71 -10.52 -61.87
C LYS A 930 -7.07 -10.63 -63.27
N LEU A 931 -6.15 -9.74 -63.61
CA LEU A 931 -5.42 -9.74 -64.88
C LEU A 931 -4.52 -10.98 -65.03
N GLY A 932 -3.92 -11.45 -63.94
CA GLY A 932 -3.05 -12.63 -63.92
C GLY A 932 -3.76 -13.94 -64.29
N LYS A 933 -5.09 -14.00 -64.19
CA LYS A 933 -5.90 -15.18 -64.57
C LYS A 933 -5.93 -15.44 -66.08
N THR A 934 -5.53 -14.47 -66.93
CA THR A 934 -5.47 -14.63 -68.38
C THR A 934 -4.15 -14.10 -68.96
N ASN A 935 -3.41 -14.97 -69.65
CA ASN A 935 -2.06 -14.69 -70.16
C ASN A 935 -2.11 -13.96 -71.52
N SER A 936 -2.43 -12.65 -71.50
CA SER A 936 -2.42 -11.79 -72.69
C SER A 936 -1.27 -10.76 -72.65
N PRO A 937 -0.70 -10.34 -73.80
CA PRO A 937 0.29 -9.27 -73.84
C PRO A 937 -0.22 -7.92 -73.30
N ALA A 938 -1.52 -7.64 -73.49
CA ALA A 938 -2.17 -6.43 -72.98
C ALA A 938 -2.25 -6.45 -71.44
N ASN A 939 -2.56 -7.61 -70.85
CA ASN A 939 -2.62 -7.77 -69.40
C ASN A 939 -1.23 -7.60 -68.77
N LYS A 940 -0.19 -8.20 -69.38
CA LYS A 940 1.20 -8.08 -68.91
C LYS A 940 1.65 -6.61 -68.84
N LYS A 941 1.43 -5.85 -69.92
CA LYS A 941 1.76 -4.42 -69.96
C LYS A 941 1.07 -3.61 -68.86
N ILE A 942 -0.19 -3.93 -68.56
CA ILE A 942 -0.94 -3.26 -67.49
C ILE A 942 -0.43 -3.69 -66.11
N ILE A 943 -0.11 -4.97 -65.90
CA ILE A 943 0.49 -5.46 -64.64
C ILE A 943 1.85 -4.77 -64.37
N GLU A 944 2.67 -4.55 -65.41
CA GLU A 944 3.93 -3.79 -65.30
C GLU A 944 3.66 -2.35 -64.87
N GLN A 945 2.74 -1.64 -65.55
CA GLN A 945 2.36 -0.27 -65.20
C GLN A 945 1.80 -0.15 -63.77
N LEU A 946 0.92 -1.07 -63.36
CA LEU A 946 0.38 -1.15 -62.00
C LEU A 946 1.48 -1.42 -60.96
N SER A 947 2.49 -2.22 -61.30
CA SER A 947 3.59 -2.55 -60.37
C SER A 947 4.52 -1.37 -60.12
N ILE A 948 4.75 -0.51 -61.11
CA ILE A 948 5.52 0.74 -60.94
C ILE A 948 4.80 1.67 -59.94
N VAL A 949 3.48 1.82 -60.06
CA VAL A 949 2.68 2.61 -59.12
C VAL A 949 2.68 1.95 -57.72
N GLU A 950 2.55 0.61 -57.64
CA GLU A 950 2.63 -0.12 -56.37
C GLU A 950 3.96 0.15 -55.64
N GLU A 951 5.08 0.06 -56.36
CA GLU A 951 6.42 0.26 -55.78
C GLU A 951 6.66 1.72 -55.35
N ASN A 952 6.00 2.70 -55.95
CA ASN A 952 6.13 4.10 -55.51
C ASN A 952 5.26 4.42 -54.29
N LEU A 953 4.08 3.79 -54.18
CA LEU A 953 3.20 3.92 -53.02
C LEU A 953 3.71 3.13 -51.81
N TYR A 954 4.20 1.89 -52.01
CA TYR A 954 4.63 0.96 -50.97
C TYR A 954 5.91 0.19 -51.33
N GLN A 955 6.75 -0.10 -50.33
CA GLN A 955 7.99 -0.87 -50.52
C GLN A 955 7.70 -2.37 -50.59
N ILE A 956 7.40 -2.86 -51.79
CA ILE A 956 7.02 -4.26 -52.07
C ILE A 956 8.09 -5.30 -51.72
N ARG A 957 9.35 -4.89 -51.50
CA ARG A 957 10.47 -5.79 -51.15
C ARG A 957 10.55 -6.14 -49.67
N ASN A 958 9.80 -5.45 -48.81
CA ASN A 958 9.81 -5.73 -47.37
C ASN A 958 9.19 -7.09 -47.06
N GLN A 959 9.91 -7.92 -46.30
CA GLN A 959 9.47 -9.19 -45.75
C GLN A 959 9.62 -9.25 -44.22
N SER A 960 10.48 -8.40 -43.65
CA SER A 960 10.76 -8.27 -42.22
C SER A 960 10.70 -6.81 -41.75
N GLY A 961 10.40 -6.60 -40.46
CA GLY A 961 10.20 -5.28 -39.86
C GLY A 961 11.41 -4.35 -39.84
N GLN A 962 12.61 -4.82 -40.20
CA GLN A 962 13.83 -3.99 -40.35
C GLN A 962 14.31 -3.85 -41.81
N ASP A 963 13.65 -4.48 -42.78
CA ASP A 963 13.98 -4.33 -44.22
C ASP A 963 13.91 -2.88 -44.73
N PRO A 964 13.10 -1.96 -44.16
CA PRO A 964 13.18 -0.52 -44.45
C PRO A 964 14.55 0.15 -44.20
N LEU A 965 15.52 -0.54 -43.58
CA LEU A 965 16.93 -0.12 -43.53
C LEU A 965 17.71 -0.51 -44.80
N ASN A 966 17.32 -1.60 -45.46
CA ASN A 966 17.92 -2.12 -46.70
C ASN A 966 17.26 -1.55 -47.96
N PHE A 967 15.94 -1.27 -47.90
CA PHE A 967 15.14 -0.81 -49.03
C PHE A 967 14.48 0.54 -48.68
N PRO A 968 14.68 1.61 -49.47
CA PRO A 968 14.13 2.92 -49.16
C PRO A 968 12.62 2.91 -48.92
N ILE A 969 12.19 3.59 -47.86
CA ILE A 969 10.76 3.76 -47.56
C ILE A 969 10.04 4.53 -48.67
N LYS A 970 8.79 4.14 -48.92
CA LYS A 970 7.94 4.67 -49.99
C LYS A 970 6.83 5.55 -49.43
N LEU A 971 5.98 6.09 -50.31
CA LEU A 971 5.14 7.24 -50.00
C LEU A 971 4.19 7.02 -48.81
N ASN A 972 3.54 5.85 -48.71
CA ASN A 972 2.65 5.54 -47.59
C ASN A 972 3.37 5.58 -46.22
N ASN A 973 4.61 5.09 -46.16
CA ASN A 973 5.46 5.13 -44.97
C ASN A 973 5.95 6.56 -44.70
N ARG A 974 6.27 7.35 -45.74
CA ARG A 974 6.69 8.76 -45.56
C ARG A 974 5.57 9.60 -44.95
N LEU A 975 4.34 9.44 -45.44
CA LEU A 975 3.12 10.06 -44.88
C LEU A 975 2.88 9.63 -43.42
N ALA A 976 2.91 8.33 -43.13
CA ALA A 976 2.73 7.81 -41.78
C ALA A 976 3.84 8.25 -40.80
N SER A 977 5.08 8.40 -41.27
CA SER A 977 6.22 8.88 -40.48
C SER A 977 6.09 10.38 -40.16
N LEU A 978 5.69 11.21 -41.14
CA LEU A 978 5.37 12.62 -40.92
C LEU A 978 4.23 12.77 -39.90
N TRP A 979 3.19 11.94 -39.99
CA TRP A 979 2.09 11.92 -39.02
C TRP A 979 2.58 11.58 -37.60
N ARG A 980 3.42 10.55 -37.42
CA ARG A 980 4.05 10.29 -36.10
C ARG A 980 4.83 11.52 -35.60
N SER A 981 5.53 12.22 -36.50
CA SER A 981 6.27 13.45 -36.15
C SER A 981 5.32 14.55 -35.65
N VAL A 982 4.24 14.83 -36.38
CA VAL A 982 3.20 15.80 -36.00
C VAL A 982 2.59 15.48 -34.64
N GLU A 983 2.39 14.19 -34.31
CA GLU A 983 1.82 13.76 -33.03
C GLU A 983 2.83 13.49 -31.91
N THR A 984 4.10 13.90 -32.06
CA THR A 984 5.11 13.77 -30.99
C THR A 984 5.01 14.96 -30.03
N GLY A 985 4.33 14.76 -28.90
CA GLY A 985 4.02 15.81 -27.93
C GLY A 985 2.72 16.57 -28.25
N ASP A 986 2.30 17.48 -27.38
CA ASP A 986 1.16 18.38 -27.63
C ASP A 986 1.69 19.79 -27.87
N ALA A 987 1.56 20.25 -29.12
CA ALA A 987 1.99 21.55 -29.61
C ALA A 987 1.37 21.80 -31.00
N LYS A 988 1.44 23.05 -31.47
CA LYS A 988 1.12 23.40 -32.85
C LYS A 988 2.07 22.66 -33.82
N PRO A 989 1.60 22.17 -34.99
CA PRO A 989 2.49 21.65 -36.01
C PRO A 989 3.54 22.66 -36.44
N THR A 990 4.75 22.17 -36.72
CA THR A 990 5.83 23.02 -37.25
C THR A 990 5.55 23.42 -38.71
N ASP A 991 6.07 24.58 -39.14
CA ASP A 991 5.98 25.01 -40.54
C ASP A 991 6.59 23.97 -41.52
N GLY A 992 7.65 23.28 -41.08
CA GLY A 992 8.24 22.15 -41.80
C GLY A 992 7.28 20.96 -41.95
N SER A 993 6.40 20.72 -40.97
CA SER A 993 5.36 19.68 -41.08
C SER A 993 4.34 19.99 -42.17
N TYR A 994 3.96 21.27 -42.31
CA TYR A 994 3.06 21.71 -43.38
C TYR A 994 3.70 21.59 -44.75
N LYS A 995 4.93 22.10 -44.90
CA LYS A 995 5.68 21.99 -46.16
C LYS A 995 5.82 20.53 -46.63
N VAL A 996 6.24 19.61 -45.75
CA VAL A 996 6.39 18.20 -46.14
C VAL A 996 5.03 17.53 -46.37
N TYR A 997 3.95 17.96 -45.69
CA TYR A 997 2.59 17.48 -46.02
C TYR A 997 2.17 17.89 -47.43
N GLU A 998 2.47 19.12 -47.86
CA GLU A 998 2.17 19.61 -49.20
C GLU A 998 2.98 18.85 -50.26
N GLU A 999 4.29 18.69 -50.06
CA GLU A 999 5.19 17.92 -50.92
C GLU A 999 4.71 16.47 -51.11
N LEU A 1000 4.46 15.74 -50.01
CA LEU A 1000 4.01 14.35 -50.06
C LEU A 1000 2.57 14.19 -50.60
N SER A 1001 1.71 15.19 -50.37
CA SER A 1001 0.35 15.18 -50.94
C SER A 1001 0.35 15.42 -52.44
N ALA A 1002 1.26 16.26 -52.96
CA ALA A 1002 1.45 16.46 -54.39
C ALA A 1002 2.01 15.18 -55.06
N GLU A 1003 3.02 14.55 -54.44
CA GLU A 1003 3.58 13.26 -54.88
C GLU A 1003 2.49 12.16 -54.94
N LEU A 1004 1.60 12.11 -53.94
CA LEU A 1004 0.50 11.14 -53.90
C LEU A 1004 -0.53 11.40 -54.99
N ASN A 1005 -0.94 12.66 -55.19
CA ASN A 1005 -1.89 13.02 -56.24
C ASN A 1005 -1.36 12.68 -57.64
N GLN A 1006 -0.05 12.78 -57.88
CA GLN A 1006 0.57 12.33 -59.13
C GLN A 1006 0.36 10.82 -59.34
N HIS A 1007 0.77 9.99 -58.38
CA HIS A 1007 0.66 8.53 -58.50
C HIS A 1007 -0.80 8.03 -58.56
N LEU A 1008 -1.74 8.72 -57.90
CA LEU A 1008 -3.17 8.43 -58.03
C LEU A 1008 -3.69 8.82 -59.44
N GLY A 1009 -3.22 9.92 -60.03
CA GLY A 1009 -3.54 10.31 -61.41
C GLY A 1009 -2.96 9.34 -62.46
N GLU A 1010 -1.76 8.80 -62.21
CA GLU A 1010 -1.16 7.72 -62.99
C GLU A 1010 -2.04 6.45 -62.92
N LEU A 1011 -2.46 6.05 -61.72
CA LEU A 1011 -3.38 4.92 -61.51
C LEU A 1011 -4.72 5.12 -62.23
N GLU A 1012 -5.37 6.27 -62.05
CA GLU A 1012 -6.62 6.60 -62.75
C GLU A 1012 -6.51 6.51 -64.27
N SER A 1013 -5.36 6.90 -64.83
CA SER A 1013 -5.10 6.82 -66.27
C SER A 1013 -5.01 5.38 -66.76
N ILE A 1014 -4.42 4.49 -65.95
CA ILE A 1014 -4.40 3.03 -66.21
C ILE A 1014 -5.82 2.45 -66.09
N LEU A 1015 -6.60 2.84 -65.07
CA LEU A 1015 -7.99 2.39 -64.86
C LEU A 1015 -8.92 2.76 -66.02
N LYS A 1016 -8.64 3.85 -66.75
CA LYS A 1016 -9.45 4.31 -67.90
C LYS A 1016 -9.19 3.50 -69.19
N THR A 1017 -8.20 2.59 -69.22
CA THR A 1017 -7.87 1.76 -70.39
C THR A 1017 -8.98 0.76 -70.73
N LYS A 1018 -9.13 0.42 -72.03
CA LYS A 1018 -10.19 -0.52 -72.49
C LYS A 1018 -10.11 -1.88 -71.82
N THR A 1019 -8.90 -2.39 -71.56
CA THR A 1019 -8.66 -3.71 -70.95
C THR A 1019 -9.11 -3.78 -69.49
N ILE A 1020 -8.97 -2.70 -68.71
CA ILE A 1020 -9.51 -2.66 -67.34
C ILE A 1020 -11.03 -2.44 -67.36
N LYS A 1021 -11.57 -1.65 -68.31
CA LYS A 1021 -13.02 -1.49 -68.48
C LYS A 1021 -13.77 -2.76 -68.93
N SER A 1022 -13.06 -3.83 -69.28
CA SER A 1022 -13.61 -5.15 -69.62
C SER A 1022 -13.47 -6.20 -68.50
N LEU A 1023 -13.02 -5.79 -67.30
CA LEU A 1023 -12.96 -6.58 -66.06
C LEU A 1023 -14.06 -6.18 -65.07
#